data_AF-A0A1B3JHF0-F1
#
_entry.id   AF-A0A1B3JHF0-F1
#
_cell.length_a   1.000
_cell.length_b   1.000
_cell.length_c   1.000
_cell.angle_alpha   90.00
_cell.angle_beta   90.00
_cell.angle_gamma   90.00
#
_symmetry.space_group_name_H-M   'P 1'
#
loop_
_entity.id
_entity.type
_entity.pdbx_description
1 polymer ?
#
loop_
_entity_poly.entity_id
_entity_poly.type
_entity_poly.pdbx_seq_one_letter_code
_entity_poly.pdbx_strand_id
1 'polypeptide(L)'
;MTEEIKKPIQIPASKYMPRAKVGLSWFLSDRDKQELQATMSDAHSQPVPATFKALINGEEAFGAIYEKIENAEHSIDIAIWGFQPSMYFKRDGKSLRIGDLIVKKALEGVKVRLLVWSMWGDVQIFKEDAANLGNRHIIGYGRAAKEILQEQMDYDAYWYEAIEGKFHLRFDSLRHSPDSADEAIQNVIDKLEEKDKERFPYLWQISQDKARLTKIQYKNRRVALFNDINNGKFADKNLPWRAELILAGSSTHHQKMVLIDYERPEQAVGFVMEHNMLDNYWDHSTHIYGDLKAANQGKNVNIPLQDVSSIVTGQVLWDLNYNFCQSWDRNELFDNRGYYNSSENLTALRKDIQRTSFKPNPTIGEGGMKLYAQIVRTYDQPRVKDIMKVYLKNIQQTTSYIYTENQYFRWPVLVEEFLSHWKTMRKGRTGPIHWFTVTNSSDSGIGAGTLTTNNMLKLLGRQDVMPNVAKKVRVGELEAERAKLALSNSNVRGTLGIPAPLDKATAERVKALDEEIAKHKRAVQEAEDKMKKHEEIPEPEEDRQFTQKLGYELDDTPGIKAHICTLVADNAWQEVYVHSKVTIIDDVFTVISSANLNTRSMEKDTELGIILEAGEVARDLRKRLWGLHTKQNAAANPDGMYDYSVAENVFKEWGELIRNNGLAKINGDVKPLYPLRQFFRPNPKVSRAD
;
A
#
# COMPACT_ATOMS: atom_id res chain seq x y z
N MET A 1 19.65 52.00 60.15
CA MET A 1 18.32 52.29 59.57
C MET A 1 17.95 51.11 58.69
N THR A 2 17.02 50.32 59.20
CA THR A 2 16.19 49.27 58.59
C THR A 2 16.38 48.92 57.11
N GLU A 3 16.87 47.70 56.85
CA GLU A 3 16.62 46.97 55.61
C GLU A 3 15.14 46.55 55.56
N GLU A 4 14.37 47.13 54.65
CA GLU A 4 13.04 46.63 54.30
C GLU A 4 13.18 45.29 53.58
N ILE A 5 12.87 44.20 54.29
CA ILE A 5 12.65 42.88 53.70
C ILE A 5 11.41 42.98 52.79
N LYS A 6 11.64 43.08 51.47
CA LYS A 6 10.57 42.93 50.48
C LYS A 6 10.01 41.51 50.58
N LYS A 7 8.79 41.38 51.12
CA LYS A 7 8.02 40.13 51.10
C LYS A 7 7.92 39.62 49.65
N PRO A 8 8.13 38.31 49.39
CA PRO A 8 7.88 37.75 48.07
C PRO A 8 6.40 37.91 47.73
N ILE A 9 6.13 38.49 46.57
CA ILE A 9 4.78 38.58 46.00
C ILE A 9 4.37 37.15 45.63
N GLN A 10 3.48 36.54 46.42
CA GLN A 10 2.78 35.33 45.98
C GLN A 10 1.74 35.73 44.93
N ILE A 11 2.06 35.47 43.67
CA ILE A 11 1.10 35.54 42.57
C ILE A 11 0.26 34.27 42.64
N PRO A 12 -1.07 34.35 42.86
CA PRO A 12 -1.94 33.18 42.75
C PRO A 12 -1.81 32.60 41.35
N ALA A 13 -1.63 31.28 41.24
CA ALA A 13 -1.67 30.57 39.96
C ALA A 13 -3.05 30.77 39.34
N SER A 14 -3.18 31.82 38.54
CA SER A 14 -4.43 32.23 37.93
C SER A 14 -4.85 31.21 36.87
N LYS A 15 -6.18 31.15 36.67
CA LYS A 15 -6.97 30.34 35.73
C LYS A 15 -6.58 30.48 34.23
N TYR A 16 -5.45 31.12 33.95
CA TYR A 16 -4.96 31.53 32.64
C TYR A 16 -3.45 31.25 32.47
N MET A 17 -2.93 30.12 32.96
CA MET A 17 -1.67 29.63 32.38
C MET A 17 -1.97 29.22 30.92
N PRO A 18 -1.39 29.86 29.90
CA PRO A 18 -1.19 29.15 28.65
C PRO A 18 -0.28 27.98 29.02
N ARG A 19 -0.85 26.79 29.14
CA ARG A 19 -0.04 25.57 29.14
C ARG A 19 0.82 25.69 27.90
N ALA A 20 2.14 25.70 28.04
CA ALA A 20 3.01 25.48 26.90
C ALA A 20 2.49 24.20 26.23
N LYS A 21 1.90 24.32 25.04
CA LYS A 21 1.72 23.16 24.17
C LYS A 21 3.14 22.79 23.73
N VAL A 22 3.83 22.02 24.56
CA VAL A 22 4.99 21.22 24.15
C VAL A 22 4.58 20.53 22.84
N GLY A 23 5.44 20.55 21.82
CA GLY A 23 5.13 20.30 20.41
C GLY A 23 4.08 19.21 20.16
N LEU A 24 3.20 19.44 19.19
CA LEU A 24 2.22 18.45 18.75
C LEU A 24 2.97 17.15 18.43
N SER A 25 2.68 16.09 19.19
CA SER A 25 3.27 14.77 18.98
C SER A 25 2.91 14.28 17.58
N TRP A 26 3.80 13.57 16.88
CA TRP A 26 3.45 12.95 15.59
C TRP A 26 2.73 11.61 15.75
N PHE A 27 2.79 11.04 16.95
CA PHE A 27 2.05 9.83 17.30
C PHE A 27 0.55 10.07 17.49
N LEU A 28 -0.24 8.99 17.43
CA LEU A 28 -1.65 9.03 17.75
C LEU A 28 -1.84 8.83 19.26
N SER A 29 -2.05 9.92 19.99
CA SER A 29 -2.28 9.90 21.44
C SER A 29 -3.69 9.42 21.79
N ASP A 30 -3.92 9.03 23.05
CA ASP A 30 -5.27 8.65 23.51
C ASP A 30 -6.30 9.77 23.37
N ARG A 31 -5.84 11.02 23.46
CA ARG A 31 -6.68 12.18 23.19
C ARG A 31 -7.09 12.25 21.71
N ASP A 32 -6.14 12.05 20.80
CA ASP A 32 -6.42 12.06 19.36
C ASP A 32 -7.39 10.93 18.98
N LYS A 33 -7.21 9.74 19.58
CA LYS A 33 -8.12 8.61 19.41
C LYS A 33 -9.55 8.96 19.82
N GLN A 34 -9.72 9.68 20.94
CA GLN A 34 -11.02 10.12 21.44
C GLN A 34 -11.67 11.18 20.53
N GLU A 35 -10.90 12.17 20.07
CA GLU A 35 -11.39 13.26 19.23
C GLU A 35 -11.81 12.77 17.83
N LEU A 36 -11.11 11.77 17.28
CA LEU A 36 -11.36 11.21 15.95
C LEU A 36 -12.11 9.87 16.04
N GLN A 37 -13.40 9.84 16.38
CA GLN A 37 -14.19 8.59 16.48
C GLN A 37 -13.60 7.54 17.45
N ALA A 38 -13.72 7.80 18.76
CA ALA A 38 -13.17 6.99 19.87
C ALA A 38 -13.41 5.48 19.77
N THR A 39 -14.57 5.06 19.26
CA THR A 39 -14.94 3.64 19.14
C THR A 39 -14.23 2.92 18.00
N MET A 40 -13.47 3.64 17.16
CA MET A 40 -12.75 3.12 16.01
C MET A 40 -11.22 3.26 16.14
N SER A 41 -10.70 3.12 17.35
CA SER A 41 -9.26 3.13 17.64
C SER A 41 -8.80 1.89 18.39
N ASP A 42 -7.53 1.52 18.20
CA ASP A 42 -6.91 0.46 18.96
C ASP A 42 -6.52 0.95 20.36
N ALA A 43 -7.11 0.33 21.38
CA ALA A 43 -6.82 0.61 22.78
C ALA A 43 -5.38 0.23 23.17
N HIS A 44 -4.72 -0.67 22.43
CA HIS A 44 -3.38 -1.16 22.76
C HIS A 44 -2.25 -0.43 22.02
N SER A 45 -2.57 0.26 20.92
CA SER A 45 -1.59 1.01 20.14
C SER A 45 -1.04 2.19 20.95
N GLN A 46 0.26 2.25 21.17
CA GLN A 46 0.90 3.38 21.85
C GLN A 46 2.35 3.57 21.35
N PRO A 47 2.93 4.77 21.50
CA PRO A 47 4.35 4.98 21.19
C PRO A 47 5.20 4.21 22.19
N VAL A 48 6.12 3.38 21.69
CA VAL A 48 6.96 2.53 22.53
C VAL A 48 8.41 2.46 22.05
N PRO A 49 9.38 2.17 22.94
CA PRO A 49 10.77 2.01 22.55
C PRO A 49 10.97 0.86 21.55
N ALA A 50 11.66 1.14 20.46
CA ALA A 50 11.96 0.20 19.39
C ALA A 50 13.34 0.48 18.75
N THR A 51 13.79 -0.45 17.93
CA THR A 51 14.71 -0.15 16.81
C THR A 51 13.99 -0.44 15.51
N PHE A 52 14.44 0.22 14.44
CA PHE A 52 13.82 0.18 13.13
C PHE A 52 14.88 0.30 12.04
N LYS A 53 14.68 -0.40 10.93
CA LYS A 53 15.39 -0.16 9.67
C LYS A 53 14.43 -0.37 8.50
N ALA A 54 14.42 0.57 7.56
CA ALA A 54 13.69 0.42 6.30
C ALA A 54 14.48 -0.47 5.32
N LEU A 55 13.75 -1.34 4.63
CA LEU A 55 14.25 -2.30 3.64
C LEU A 55 13.61 -1.96 2.30
N ILE A 56 14.43 -1.51 1.35
CA ILE A 56 13.95 -1.00 0.06
C ILE A 56 14.07 -2.11 -0.98
N ASN A 57 12.97 -2.37 -1.68
CA ASN A 57 12.81 -3.38 -2.71
C ASN A 57 13.01 -4.83 -2.22
N GLY A 58 12.57 -5.77 -3.07
CA GLY A 58 12.43 -7.17 -2.69
C GLY A 58 13.75 -7.85 -2.31
N GLU A 59 14.86 -7.53 -2.98
CA GLU A 59 16.15 -8.14 -2.66
C GLU A 59 16.56 -7.89 -1.20
N GLU A 60 16.49 -6.65 -0.72
CA GLU A 60 16.83 -6.31 0.66
C GLU A 60 15.79 -6.87 1.64
N ALA A 61 14.50 -6.68 1.35
CA ALA A 61 13.41 -7.09 2.24
C ALA A 61 13.35 -8.60 2.44
N PHE A 62 13.31 -9.37 1.35
CA PHE A 62 13.24 -10.82 1.41
C PHE A 62 14.56 -11.44 1.88
N GLY A 63 15.71 -10.85 1.52
CA GLY A 63 17.01 -11.27 2.04
C GLY A 63 17.07 -11.20 3.57
N ALA A 64 16.63 -10.09 4.16
CA ALA A 64 16.57 -9.91 5.61
C ALA A 64 15.59 -10.89 6.28
N ILE A 65 14.40 -11.10 5.69
CA ILE A 65 13.42 -12.06 6.22
C ILE A 65 13.97 -13.48 6.17
N TYR A 66 14.59 -13.88 5.05
CA TYR A 66 15.18 -15.21 4.88
C TYR A 66 16.18 -15.52 5.98
N GLU A 67 17.11 -14.60 6.26
CA GLU A 67 18.12 -14.77 7.31
C GLU A 67 17.51 -14.96 8.68
N LYS A 68 16.42 -14.24 8.99
CA LYS A 68 15.73 -14.40 10.27
C LYS A 68 14.95 -15.70 10.36
N ILE A 69 14.34 -16.16 9.27
CA ILE A 69 13.62 -17.45 9.23
C ILE A 69 14.61 -18.61 9.36
N GLU A 70 15.73 -18.57 8.64
CA GLU A 70 16.75 -19.62 8.67
C GLU A 70 17.31 -19.84 10.09
N ASN A 71 17.55 -18.74 10.81
CA ASN A 71 18.06 -18.75 12.18
C ASN A 71 16.96 -18.83 13.26
N ALA A 72 15.68 -18.98 12.89
CA ALA A 72 14.61 -19.10 13.87
C ALA A 72 14.78 -20.36 14.73
N GLU A 73 14.52 -20.25 16.03
CA GLU A 73 14.67 -21.37 16.98
C GLU A 73 13.36 -21.75 17.69
N HIS A 74 12.30 -20.96 17.57
CA HIS A 74 11.07 -21.17 18.32
C HIS A 74 9.81 -21.05 17.48
N SER A 75 9.58 -19.93 16.80
CA SER A 75 8.34 -19.70 16.07
C SER A 75 8.50 -18.79 14.86
N ILE A 76 7.67 -19.00 13.83
CA ILE A 76 7.54 -18.12 12.67
C ILE A 76 6.04 -17.89 12.43
N ASP A 77 5.57 -16.67 12.67
CA ASP A 77 4.19 -16.26 12.45
C ASP A 77 4.14 -15.26 11.28
N ILE A 78 3.39 -15.60 10.22
CA ILE A 78 3.29 -14.81 8.98
C ILE A 78 1.83 -14.47 8.72
N ALA A 79 1.50 -13.19 8.61
CA ALA A 79 0.22 -12.73 8.09
C ALA A 79 0.46 -11.98 6.78
N ILE A 80 -0.19 -12.39 5.69
CA ILE A 80 0.13 -11.89 4.35
C ILE A 80 -1.09 -11.94 3.43
N TRP A 81 -1.16 -11.03 2.46
CA TRP A 81 -2.22 -11.07 1.45
C TRP A 81 -1.97 -12.15 0.39
N GLY A 82 -0.71 -12.31 -0.05
CA GLY A 82 -0.32 -13.33 -1.03
C GLY A 82 0.93 -14.12 -0.63
N PHE A 83 0.88 -15.43 -0.81
CA PHE A 83 1.98 -16.36 -0.48
C PHE A 83 2.18 -17.41 -1.58
N GLN A 84 3.37 -17.42 -2.17
CA GLN A 84 3.84 -18.38 -3.18
C GLN A 84 4.97 -19.24 -2.58
N PRO A 85 4.72 -20.50 -2.19
CA PRO A 85 5.74 -21.38 -1.60
C PRO A 85 7.00 -21.56 -2.45
N SER A 86 6.90 -21.52 -3.78
CA SER A 86 8.00 -21.68 -4.72
C SER A 86 8.91 -20.47 -4.86
N MET A 87 8.54 -19.32 -4.27
CA MET A 87 9.32 -18.09 -4.34
C MET A 87 10.69 -18.27 -3.66
N TYR A 88 11.74 -17.77 -4.31
CA TYR A 88 13.07 -17.64 -3.70
C TYR A 88 13.24 -16.23 -3.14
N PHE A 89 13.48 -16.14 -1.84
CA PHE A 89 13.76 -14.86 -1.17
C PHE A 89 15.19 -14.39 -1.41
N LYS A 90 16.16 -15.30 -1.28
CA LYS A 90 17.54 -15.11 -1.75
C LYS A 90 17.72 -15.83 -3.07
N ARG A 91 18.27 -15.12 -4.06
CA ARG A 91 18.45 -15.63 -5.43
C ARG A 91 19.92 -15.78 -5.79
N ASP A 92 20.63 -16.57 -4.98
CA ASP A 92 22.07 -16.85 -5.07
C ASP A 92 22.41 -18.23 -5.68
N GLY A 93 21.40 -18.92 -6.20
CA GLY A 93 21.48 -20.28 -6.75
C GLY A 93 21.57 -21.40 -5.72
N LYS A 94 21.64 -21.10 -4.42
CA LYS A 94 21.91 -22.07 -3.34
C LYS A 94 20.83 -22.08 -2.25
N SER A 95 20.27 -20.91 -1.95
CA SER A 95 19.24 -20.73 -0.94
C SER A 95 17.96 -21.49 -1.30
N LEU A 96 17.32 -22.09 -0.30
CA LEU A 96 16.04 -22.77 -0.46
C LEU A 96 14.92 -21.78 -0.87
N ARG A 97 13.96 -22.25 -1.67
CA ARG A 97 12.66 -21.57 -1.81
C ARG A 97 11.93 -21.53 -0.47
N ILE A 98 11.10 -20.51 -0.26
CA ILE A 98 10.50 -20.22 1.04
C ILE A 98 9.69 -21.40 1.59
N GLY A 99 8.96 -22.12 0.73
CA GLY A 99 8.18 -23.30 1.11
C GLY A 99 9.04 -24.41 1.71
N ASP A 100 10.22 -24.68 1.15
CA ASP A 100 11.14 -25.70 1.66
C ASP A 100 11.78 -25.22 2.97
N LEU A 101 12.16 -23.95 3.04
CA LEU A 101 12.78 -23.37 4.24
C LEU A 101 11.85 -23.48 5.46
N ILE A 102 10.60 -23.05 5.35
CA ILE A 102 9.68 -23.09 6.50
C ILE A 102 9.28 -24.51 6.88
N VAL A 103 9.21 -25.44 5.93
CA VAL A 103 8.98 -26.86 6.23
C VAL A 103 10.21 -27.46 6.93
N LYS A 104 11.43 -27.14 6.47
CA LYS A 104 12.67 -27.53 7.15
C LYS A 104 12.68 -27.02 8.59
N LYS A 105 12.38 -25.74 8.83
CA LYS A 105 12.28 -25.18 10.19
C LYS A 105 11.21 -25.89 11.04
N ALA A 106 10.06 -26.22 10.45
CA ALA A 106 9.02 -26.98 11.13
C ALA A 106 9.48 -28.39 11.54
N LEU A 107 10.22 -29.08 10.68
CA LEU A 107 10.81 -30.39 10.97
C LEU A 107 11.90 -30.32 12.06
N GLU A 108 12.63 -29.19 12.13
CA GLU A 108 13.60 -28.87 13.18
C GLU A 108 12.95 -28.48 14.53
N GLY A 109 11.62 -28.37 14.59
CA GLY A 109 10.87 -28.08 15.82
C GLY A 109 10.44 -26.63 15.99
N VAL A 110 10.70 -25.75 15.01
CA VAL A 110 10.18 -24.38 15.00
C VAL A 110 8.70 -24.39 14.65
N LYS A 111 7.87 -23.71 15.44
CA LYS A 111 6.43 -23.62 15.19
C LYS A 111 6.13 -22.61 14.08
N VAL A 112 5.57 -23.07 12.96
CA VAL A 112 5.25 -22.23 11.80
C VAL A 112 3.74 -22.00 11.69
N ARG A 113 3.32 -20.74 11.55
CA ARG A 113 1.92 -20.32 11.40
C ARG A 113 1.77 -19.35 10.25
N LEU A 114 1.00 -19.74 9.23
CA LEU A 114 0.71 -18.89 8.08
C LEU A 114 -0.76 -18.48 8.06
N LEU A 115 -0.99 -17.18 7.98
CA LEU A 115 -2.31 -16.58 7.85
C LEU A 115 -2.37 -15.82 6.52
N VAL A 116 -3.08 -16.38 5.53
CA VAL A 116 -3.12 -15.85 4.16
C VAL A 116 -4.52 -15.38 3.80
N TRP A 117 -4.66 -14.25 3.10
CA TRP A 117 -5.98 -13.78 2.69
C TRP A 117 -6.69 -14.75 1.73
N SER A 118 -8.00 -14.91 1.89
CA SER A 118 -8.86 -15.54 0.89
C SER A 118 -10.30 -14.99 0.94
N MET A 119 -11.04 -15.03 -0.17
CA MET A 119 -12.48 -14.76 -0.20
C MET A 119 -13.31 -15.98 0.24
N TRP A 120 -14.62 -15.77 0.36
CA TRP A 120 -15.58 -16.84 0.58
C TRP A 120 -15.62 -17.82 -0.59
N GLY A 121 -15.56 -19.12 -0.27
CA GLY A 121 -15.54 -20.18 -1.28
C GLY A 121 -14.30 -20.18 -2.18
N ASP A 122 -13.26 -19.44 -1.79
CA ASP A 122 -12.05 -19.21 -2.58
C ASP A 122 -12.37 -18.66 -4.00
N VAL A 123 -13.50 -17.96 -4.19
CA VAL A 123 -13.97 -17.52 -5.53
C VAL A 123 -13.02 -16.54 -6.23
N GLN A 124 -12.01 -16.00 -5.54
CA GLN A 124 -10.94 -15.22 -6.17
C GLN A 124 -10.10 -16.07 -7.12
N ILE A 125 -10.09 -17.41 -6.96
CA ILE A 125 -9.35 -18.31 -7.85
C ILE A 125 -9.83 -18.28 -9.30
N PHE A 126 -11.03 -17.75 -9.56
CA PHE A 126 -11.61 -17.57 -10.90
C PHE A 126 -11.30 -16.18 -11.50
N LYS A 127 -10.53 -15.33 -10.82
CA LYS A 127 -10.10 -14.00 -11.29
C LYS A 127 -8.59 -13.99 -11.52
N GLU A 128 -8.08 -12.98 -12.23
CA GLU A 128 -6.62 -12.75 -12.37
C GLU A 128 -5.92 -12.67 -10.99
N ASP A 129 -6.62 -12.20 -9.95
CA ASP A 129 -6.15 -12.13 -8.55
C ASP A 129 -5.96 -13.50 -7.86
N ALA A 130 -6.25 -14.63 -8.52
CA ALA A 130 -6.02 -16.00 -8.00
C ALA A 130 -4.56 -16.28 -7.61
N ALA A 131 -3.64 -15.43 -8.09
CA ALA A 131 -2.22 -15.41 -7.78
C ALA A 131 -1.90 -15.45 -6.27
N ASN A 132 -2.80 -14.93 -5.42
CA ASN A 132 -2.51 -14.70 -4.01
C ASN A 132 -2.31 -16.00 -3.20
N LEU A 133 -2.85 -17.14 -3.66
CA LEU A 133 -2.73 -18.42 -2.97
C LEU A 133 -1.67 -19.37 -3.56
N GLY A 134 -0.86 -18.97 -4.53
CA GLY A 134 0.16 -19.85 -5.12
C GLY A 134 -0.44 -21.16 -5.65
N ASN A 135 -1.37 -21.10 -6.59
CA ASN A 135 -1.96 -22.28 -7.25
C ASN A 135 -2.58 -23.37 -6.33
N ARG A 136 -2.94 -23.06 -5.08
CA ARG A 136 -3.47 -24.01 -4.08
C ARG A 136 -4.59 -24.95 -4.55
N HIS A 137 -5.42 -24.54 -5.51
CA HIS A 137 -6.64 -25.29 -5.87
C HIS A 137 -6.65 -25.93 -7.26
N ILE A 138 -5.66 -25.75 -8.15
CA ILE A 138 -5.62 -26.27 -9.54
C ILE A 138 -6.84 -25.86 -10.43
N ILE A 139 -7.94 -25.39 -9.84
CA ILE A 139 -9.24 -25.08 -10.46
C ILE A 139 -9.26 -23.67 -11.11
N GLY A 140 -8.13 -22.96 -11.14
CA GLY A 140 -8.03 -21.60 -11.67
C GLY A 140 -6.82 -21.38 -12.60
N TYR A 141 -6.92 -20.40 -13.49
CA TYR A 141 -5.86 -20.03 -14.45
C TYR A 141 -4.97 -18.86 -13.98
N GLY A 142 -5.26 -18.23 -12.84
CA GLY A 142 -4.56 -16.99 -12.46
C GLY A 142 -3.14 -17.24 -11.94
N ARG A 143 -2.20 -16.44 -12.43
CA ARG A 143 -0.78 -16.43 -12.04
C ARG A 143 -0.40 -15.01 -11.63
N ALA A 144 0.48 -14.85 -10.64
CA ALA A 144 1.00 -13.55 -10.23
C ALA A 144 1.70 -12.81 -11.38
N ALA A 145 2.34 -13.59 -12.24
CA ALA A 145 2.95 -13.14 -13.49
C ALA A 145 2.91 -14.26 -14.53
N LYS A 146 2.84 -13.90 -15.82
CA LYS A 146 2.85 -14.87 -16.93
C LYS A 146 4.18 -15.62 -17.03
N GLU A 147 5.25 -15.01 -16.52
CA GLU A 147 6.61 -15.54 -16.50
C GLU A 147 6.81 -16.65 -15.46
N ILE A 148 5.86 -16.87 -14.54
CA ILE A 148 5.93 -17.96 -13.57
C ILE A 148 5.82 -19.31 -14.30
N LEU A 149 6.85 -20.13 -14.11
CA LEU A 149 7.00 -21.43 -14.77
C LEU A 149 6.02 -22.45 -14.20
N GLN A 150 5.64 -23.44 -15.01
CA GLN A 150 4.76 -24.52 -14.58
C GLN A 150 5.34 -25.30 -13.40
N GLU A 151 6.65 -25.53 -13.37
CA GLU A 151 7.32 -26.24 -12.26
C GLU A 151 7.17 -25.53 -10.91
N GLN A 152 7.11 -24.19 -10.92
CA GLN A 152 6.88 -23.41 -9.70
C GLN A 152 5.44 -23.57 -9.23
N MET A 153 4.49 -23.53 -10.15
CA MET A 153 3.07 -23.73 -9.87
C MET A 153 2.74 -25.14 -9.38
N ASP A 154 3.42 -26.15 -9.95
CA ASP A 154 3.31 -27.53 -9.52
C ASP A 154 3.84 -27.65 -8.09
N TYR A 155 5.03 -27.11 -7.81
CA TYR A 155 5.56 -27.07 -6.45
C TYR A 155 4.63 -26.38 -5.47
N ASP A 156 4.03 -25.25 -5.84
CA ASP A 156 3.13 -24.54 -4.94
C ASP A 156 1.93 -25.43 -4.55
N ALA A 157 1.31 -26.11 -5.52
CA ALA A 157 0.23 -27.06 -5.26
C ALA A 157 0.70 -28.20 -4.35
N TYR A 158 1.88 -28.74 -4.62
CA TYR A 158 2.45 -29.87 -3.89
C TYR A 158 2.77 -29.48 -2.44
N TRP A 159 3.19 -28.24 -2.22
CA TRP A 159 3.45 -27.70 -0.90
C TRP A 159 2.18 -27.66 -0.06
N TYR A 160 1.05 -27.20 -0.63
CA TYR A 160 -0.25 -27.22 0.07
C TYR A 160 -0.75 -28.64 0.37
N GLU A 161 -0.59 -29.57 -0.58
CA GLU A 161 -0.90 -30.99 -0.37
C GLU A 161 -0.01 -31.60 0.73
N ALA A 162 1.25 -31.19 0.81
CA ALA A 162 2.20 -31.69 1.78
C ALA A 162 1.80 -31.29 3.20
N ILE A 163 1.50 -30.02 3.44
CA ILE A 163 1.07 -29.55 4.77
C ILE A 163 -0.32 -30.08 5.17
N GLU A 164 -1.17 -30.45 4.21
CA GLU A 164 -2.42 -31.17 4.47
C GLU A 164 -2.17 -32.66 4.83
N GLY A 165 -1.03 -33.22 4.41
CA GLY A 165 -0.68 -34.63 4.58
C GLY A 165 -1.17 -35.54 3.47
N LYS A 166 -1.34 -35.00 2.26
CA LYS A 166 -1.81 -35.72 1.08
C LYS A 166 -0.72 -35.96 0.04
N PHE A 167 0.34 -35.16 0.02
CA PHE A 167 1.40 -35.24 -1.00
C PHE A 167 2.01 -36.65 -1.12
N HIS A 168 2.38 -37.27 0.00
CA HIS A 168 2.96 -38.63 -0.01
C HIS A 168 1.98 -39.74 -0.44
N LEU A 169 0.67 -39.47 -0.49
CA LEU A 169 -0.38 -40.44 -0.84
C LEU A 169 -0.79 -40.37 -2.31
N ARG A 170 -0.20 -39.47 -3.10
CA ARG A 170 -0.63 -39.24 -4.48
C ARG A 170 -0.48 -40.45 -5.37
N PHE A 171 0.61 -41.19 -5.18
CA PHE A 171 0.87 -42.42 -5.93
C PHE A 171 -0.03 -43.57 -5.49
N ASP A 172 -0.52 -43.57 -4.24
CA ASP A 172 -1.49 -44.57 -3.79
C ASP A 172 -2.77 -44.49 -4.62
N SER A 173 -3.27 -43.29 -4.91
CA SER A 173 -4.46 -43.15 -5.76
C SER A 173 -4.29 -43.75 -7.16
N LEU A 174 -3.08 -43.64 -7.73
CA LEU A 174 -2.73 -44.24 -9.03
C LEU A 174 -2.65 -45.76 -8.95
N ARG A 175 -2.11 -46.30 -7.84
CA ARG A 175 -2.06 -47.75 -7.57
C ARG A 175 -3.43 -48.40 -7.34
N HIS A 176 -4.46 -47.62 -7.01
CA HIS A 176 -5.82 -48.11 -6.82
C HIS A 176 -6.71 -47.89 -8.07
N SER A 177 -6.14 -47.38 -9.17
CA SER A 177 -6.84 -47.22 -10.45
C SER A 177 -7.08 -48.60 -11.12
N PRO A 178 -8.23 -48.85 -11.80
CA PRO A 178 -8.50 -50.12 -12.47
C PRO A 178 -7.42 -50.54 -13.48
N ASP A 179 -6.73 -49.57 -14.09
CA ASP A 179 -5.69 -49.80 -15.09
C ASP A 179 -4.32 -50.15 -14.49
N SER A 180 -4.15 -50.10 -13.17
CA SER A 180 -2.86 -50.26 -12.48
C SER A 180 -2.45 -51.70 -12.15
N ALA A 181 -3.24 -52.69 -12.58
CA ALA A 181 -2.93 -54.12 -12.38
C ALA A 181 -1.76 -54.63 -13.24
N ASP A 182 -1.31 -53.82 -14.21
CA ASP A 182 -0.14 -54.10 -15.06
C ASP A 182 1.17 -53.81 -14.31
N GLU A 183 2.07 -54.79 -14.27
CA GLU A 183 3.39 -54.69 -13.62
C GLU A 183 4.27 -53.56 -14.21
N ALA A 184 4.14 -53.27 -15.51
CA ALA A 184 4.86 -52.16 -16.13
C ALA A 184 4.36 -50.80 -15.62
N ILE A 185 3.05 -50.67 -15.35
CA ILE A 185 2.45 -49.45 -14.80
C ILE A 185 2.88 -49.25 -13.35
N GLN A 186 2.90 -50.32 -12.52
CA GLN A 186 3.41 -50.26 -11.15
C GLN A 186 4.88 -49.81 -11.10
N ASN A 187 5.73 -50.38 -11.96
CA ASN A 187 7.12 -49.98 -12.06
C ASN A 187 7.30 -48.50 -12.46
N VAL A 188 6.41 -47.95 -13.29
CA VAL A 188 6.42 -46.52 -13.64
C VAL A 188 6.00 -45.67 -12.45
N ILE A 189 4.95 -46.07 -11.72
CA ILE A 189 4.47 -45.38 -10.52
C ILE A 189 5.58 -45.31 -9.47
N ASP A 190 6.25 -46.43 -9.18
CA ASP A 190 7.31 -46.49 -8.17
C ASP A 190 8.51 -45.60 -8.54
N LYS A 191 8.90 -45.56 -9.82
CA LYS A 191 9.96 -44.66 -10.31
C LYS A 191 9.57 -43.18 -10.18
N LEU A 192 8.31 -42.84 -10.44
CA LEU A 192 7.82 -41.47 -10.27
C LEU A 192 7.77 -41.08 -8.79
N GLU A 193 7.36 -42.00 -7.92
CA GLU A 193 7.35 -41.78 -6.47
C GLU A 193 8.76 -41.52 -5.93
N GLU A 194 9.75 -42.36 -6.27
CA GLU A 194 11.13 -42.16 -5.84
C GLU A 194 11.71 -40.84 -6.39
N LYS A 195 11.38 -40.49 -7.64
CA LYS A 195 11.77 -39.20 -8.21
C LYS A 195 11.18 -38.01 -7.44
N ASP A 196 9.91 -38.08 -7.03
CA ASP A 196 9.26 -37.02 -6.26
C ASP A 196 9.81 -36.94 -4.83
N LYS A 197 10.13 -38.09 -4.21
CA LYS A 197 10.84 -38.15 -2.91
C LYS A 197 12.20 -37.46 -2.99
N GLU A 198 12.99 -37.75 -4.03
CA GLU A 198 14.30 -37.14 -4.24
C GLU A 198 14.20 -35.64 -4.54
N ARG A 199 13.22 -35.23 -5.35
CA ARG A 199 13.04 -33.83 -5.76
C ARG A 199 12.44 -32.94 -4.66
N PHE A 200 11.59 -33.51 -3.81
CA PHE A 200 10.85 -32.78 -2.77
C PHE A 200 10.93 -33.46 -1.39
N PRO A 201 12.15 -33.67 -0.85
CA PRO A 201 12.35 -34.46 0.37
C PRO A 201 11.64 -33.84 1.58
N TYR A 202 11.64 -32.51 1.70
CA TYR A 202 10.94 -31.81 2.79
C TYR A 202 9.43 -31.98 2.72
N LEU A 203 8.84 -31.85 1.52
CA LEU A 203 7.40 -32.03 1.31
C LEU A 203 6.99 -33.46 1.64
N TRP A 204 7.78 -34.44 1.23
CA TRP A 204 7.53 -35.84 1.54
C TRP A 204 7.53 -36.09 3.05
N GLN A 205 8.59 -35.66 3.74
CA GLN A 205 8.75 -35.85 5.18
C GLN A 205 7.63 -35.21 5.99
N ILE A 206 7.29 -33.94 5.73
CA ILE A 206 6.23 -33.26 6.50
C ILE A 206 4.84 -33.85 6.22
N SER A 207 4.63 -34.36 5.00
CA SER A 207 3.35 -34.96 4.62
C SER A 207 3.09 -36.26 5.38
N GLN A 208 4.12 -37.08 5.60
CA GLN A 208 4.04 -38.32 6.37
C GLN A 208 3.91 -38.10 7.88
N ASP A 209 4.30 -36.93 8.39
CA ASP A 209 4.29 -36.65 9.82
C ASP A 209 2.85 -36.52 10.35
N LYS A 210 2.46 -37.46 11.21
CA LYS A 210 1.14 -37.47 11.87
C LYS A 210 0.97 -36.33 12.89
N ALA A 211 2.07 -35.79 13.40
CA ALA A 211 2.09 -34.65 14.30
C ALA A 211 2.29 -33.31 13.56
N ARG A 212 2.26 -33.27 12.22
CA ARG A 212 2.53 -32.05 11.41
C ARG A 212 1.78 -30.80 11.83
N LEU A 213 0.51 -30.90 12.26
CA LEU A 213 -0.29 -29.73 12.69
C LEU A 213 0.22 -29.10 14.00
N THR A 214 1.04 -29.84 14.76
CA THR A 214 1.77 -29.29 15.91
C THR A 214 3.00 -28.49 15.48
N LYS A 215 3.47 -28.62 14.24
CA LYS A 215 4.70 -28.02 13.70
C LYS A 215 4.42 -26.89 12.71
N ILE A 216 3.60 -27.15 11.69
CA ILE A 216 3.21 -26.17 10.67
C ILE A 216 1.69 -26.09 10.57
N GLN A 217 1.19 -24.86 10.53
CA GLN A 217 -0.24 -24.58 10.45
C GLN A 217 -0.50 -23.49 9.43
N TYR A 218 -1.62 -23.62 8.74
CA TYR A 218 -2.07 -22.68 7.74
C TYR A 218 -3.54 -22.33 7.95
N LYS A 219 -3.87 -21.04 7.92
CA LYS A 219 -5.22 -20.49 7.97
C LYS A 219 -5.41 -19.48 6.85
N ASN A 220 -6.59 -19.49 6.25
CA ASN A 220 -7.12 -18.37 5.49
C ASN A 220 -7.64 -17.33 6.48
N ARG A 221 -7.41 -16.04 6.21
CA ARG A 221 -8.05 -14.92 6.90
C ARG A 221 -9.04 -14.23 5.98
N ARG A 222 -10.32 -14.25 6.35
CA ARG A 222 -11.40 -13.53 5.65
C ARG A 222 -11.77 -12.28 6.42
N VAL A 223 -12.04 -11.18 5.73
CA VAL A 223 -12.58 -9.97 6.37
C VAL A 223 -14.05 -10.18 6.67
N ALA A 224 -14.50 -9.77 7.86
CA ALA A 224 -15.92 -9.82 8.21
C ALA A 224 -16.75 -9.00 7.20
N LEU A 225 -17.84 -9.56 6.69
CA LEU A 225 -18.79 -8.83 5.85
C LEU A 225 -19.35 -7.65 6.65
N PHE A 226 -19.13 -6.43 6.17
CA PHE A 226 -19.59 -5.23 6.86
C PHE A 226 -21.12 -5.10 6.72
N ASN A 227 -21.86 -5.17 7.84
CA ASN A 227 -23.30 -4.84 7.90
C ASN A 227 -23.58 -3.31 7.85
N ASP A 228 -22.57 -2.49 7.53
CA ASP A 228 -22.61 -1.03 7.61
C ASP A 228 -23.39 -0.34 6.48
N ILE A 229 -24.10 -1.07 5.61
CA ILE A 229 -24.88 -0.48 4.48
C ILE A 229 -25.85 0.61 4.98
N ASN A 230 -26.23 0.60 6.26
CA ASN A 230 -27.19 1.55 6.84
C ASN A 230 -26.63 2.52 7.90
N ASN A 231 -25.36 2.44 8.35
CA ASN A 231 -24.92 3.12 9.59
C ASN A 231 -23.76 4.13 9.48
N GLY A 232 -23.19 4.41 8.30
CA GLY A 232 -22.19 5.48 8.20
C GLY A 232 -21.73 5.76 6.78
N LYS A 233 -21.82 7.02 6.36
CA LYS A 233 -21.21 7.50 5.12
C LYS A 233 -19.68 7.40 5.25
N PHE A 234 -19.00 6.91 4.22
CA PHE A 234 -17.54 6.96 4.14
C PHE A 234 -17.03 8.40 4.30
N ALA A 235 -15.77 8.56 4.70
CA ALA A 235 -15.16 9.89 4.81
C ALA A 235 -15.14 10.59 3.43
N ASP A 236 -14.90 9.83 2.37
CA ASP A 236 -15.01 10.32 0.99
C ASP A 236 -16.48 10.39 0.57
N LYS A 237 -17.04 11.60 0.60
CA LYS A 237 -18.42 11.91 0.21
C LYS A 237 -18.64 11.91 -1.30
N ASN A 238 -17.57 11.82 -2.10
CA ASN A 238 -17.64 11.82 -3.56
C ASN A 238 -17.71 10.40 -4.15
N LEU A 239 -17.72 9.37 -3.30
CA LEU A 239 -17.89 7.99 -3.74
C LEU A 239 -19.29 7.76 -4.35
N PRO A 240 -19.37 7.17 -5.56
CA PRO A 240 -20.64 6.75 -6.12
C PRO A 240 -21.30 5.66 -5.25
N TRP A 241 -22.63 5.68 -5.10
CA TRP A 241 -23.37 4.67 -4.31
C TRP A 241 -23.06 3.21 -4.69
N ARG A 242 -22.77 2.94 -5.97
CA ARG A 242 -22.37 1.60 -6.43
C ARG A 242 -20.99 1.19 -5.92
N ALA A 243 -20.06 2.14 -5.78
CA ALA A 243 -18.74 1.89 -5.19
C ALA A 243 -18.89 1.55 -3.69
N GLU A 244 -19.79 2.24 -2.97
CA GLU A 244 -20.07 1.93 -1.56
C GLU A 244 -20.54 0.47 -1.37
N LEU A 245 -21.42 -0.03 -2.25
CA LEU A 245 -21.87 -1.42 -2.23
C LEU A 245 -20.77 -2.42 -2.61
N ILE A 246 -19.91 -2.09 -3.59
CA ILE A 246 -18.78 -2.94 -3.99
C ILE A 246 -17.75 -3.03 -2.86
N LEU A 247 -17.42 -1.91 -2.21
CA LEU A 247 -16.49 -1.86 -1.07
C LEU A 247 -16.99 -2.71 0.11
N ALA A 248 -18.30 -2.81 0.32
CA ALA A 248 -18.89 -3.64 1.37
C ALA A 248 -18.68 -5.15 1.15
N GLY A 249 -18.56 -5.59 -0.11
CA GLY A 249 -18.44 -7.01 -0.48
C GLY A 249 -17.05 -7.47 -0.95
N SER A 250 -16.06 -6.57 -1.05
CA SER A 250 -14.75 -6.84 -1.68
C SER A 250 -13.54 -6.66 -0.77
N SER A 251 -13.73 -6.45 0.54
CA SER A 251 -12.64 -6.16 1.47
C SER A 251 -11.63 -7.30 1.60
N THR A 252 -10.34 -6.96 1.71
CA THR A 252 -9.25 -7.94 1.85
C THR A 252 -8.51 -7.86 3.19
N HIS A 253 -7.92 -9.00 3.58
CA HIS A 253 -6.89 -9.01 4.62
C HIS A 253 -5.59 -8.57 3.96
N HIS A 254 -5.31 -7.27 4.02
CA HIS A 254 -4.22 -6.65 3.27
C HIS A 254 -2.97 -6.38 4.12
N GLN A 255 -2.99 -6.77 5.40
CA GLN A 255 -1.84 -6.69 6.29
C GLN A 255 -0.74 -7.64 5.85
N LYS A 256 0.51 -7.21 6.03
CA LYS A 256 1.71 -7.99 5.72
C LYS A 256 2.68 -7.82 6.88
N MET A 257 2.89 -8.90 7.63
CA MET A 257 3.84 -8.93 8.74
C MET A 257 4.45 -10.31 8.91
N VAL A 258 5.65 -10.31 9.47
CA VAL A 258 6.35 -11.51 9.93
C VAL A 258 6.79 -11.28 11.37
N LEU A 259 6.61 -12.25 12.23
CA LEU A 259 7.07 -12.23 13.62
C LEU A 259 7.78 -13.54 13.92
N ILE A 260 9.04 -13.45 14.37
CA ILE A 260 9.92 -14.59 14.57
C ILE A 260 10.33 -14.65 16.03
N ASP A 261 10.26 -15.85 16.60
CA ASP A 261 10.65 -16.21 17.96
C ASP A 261 10.04 -15.32 19.06
N TYR A 262 8.77 -14.97 18.92
CA TYR A 262 8.08 -14.04 19.83
C TYR A 262 8.16 -14.48 21.30
N GLU A 263 8.03 -15.79 21.58
CA GLU A 263 8.14 -16.34 22.93
C GLU A 263 9.57 -16.32 23.51
N ARG A 264 10.57 -15.84 22.75
CA ARG A 264 11.94 -15.61 23.20
C ARG A 264 12.33 -14.12 23.01
N PRO A 265 11.91 -13.23 23.93
CA PRO A 265 12.00 -11.78 23.75
C PRO A 265 13.39 -11.22 23.45
N GLU A 266 14.46 -11.91 23.84
CA GLU A 266 15.85 -11.56 23.61
C GLU A 266 16.32 -11.72 22.15
N GLN A 267 15.68 -12.61 21.39
CA GLN A 267 15.99 -12.88 19.97
C GLN A 267 14.85 -12.51 19.03
N ALA A 268 13.66 -12.23 19.56
CA ALA A 268 12.47 -11.91 18.80
C ALA A 268 12.69 -10.74 17.83
N VAL A 269 12.13 -10.87 16.62
CA VAL A 269 12.21 -9.86 15.58
C VAL A 269 10.92 -9.82 14.78
N GLY A 270 10.55 -8.62 14.32
CA GLY A 270 9.32 -8.41 13.56
C GLY A 270 9.60 -7.66 12.26
N PHE A 271 8.65 -7.79 11.34
CA PHE A 271 8.62 -7.07 10.08
C PHE A 271 7.24 -6.45 9.87
N VAL A 272 7.22 -5.16 9.53
CA VAL A 272 6.02 -4.48 9.03
C VAL A 272 6.26 -4.22 7.56
N MET A 273 5.40 -4.79 6.72
CA MET A 273 5.70 -4.98 5.30
C MET A 273 4.67 -4.33 4.39
N GLU A 274 5.15 -3.94 3.23
CA GLU A 274 4.32 -3.59 2.06
C GLU A 274 4.37 -4.71 1.01
N HIS A 275 5.44 -5.49 1.00
CA HIS A 275 5.68 -6.57 0.04
C HIS A 275 4.77 -7.78 0.28
N ASN A 276 4.23 -8.34 -0.79
CA ASN A 276 3.67 -9.70 -0.78
C ASN A 276 4.76 -10.73 -1.01
N MET A 277 4.54 -11.98 -0.59
CA MET A 277 5.47 -13.08 -0.83
C MET A 277 5.13 -13.78 -2.15
N LEU A 278 5.20 -13.02 -3.25
CA LEU A 278 5.00 -13.48 -4.62
C LEU A 278 6.21 -13.07 -5.47
N ASP A 279 6.59 -13.86 -6.47
CA ASP A 279 7.83 -13.66 -7.24
C ASP A 279 7.96 -12.29 -7.91
N ASN A 280 6.85 -11.65 -8.28
CA ASN A 280 6.84 -10.33 -8.91
C ASN A 280 7.24 -9.19 -7.97
N TYR A 281 7.30 -9.43 -6.66
CA TYR A 281 7.74 -8.45 -5.66
C TYR A 281 9.25 -8.51 -5.43
N TRP A 282 9.94 -9.50 -5.99
CA TRP A 282 11.39 -9.55 -5.94
C TRP A 282 11.98 -8.66 -7.04
N ASP A 283 12.69 -7.61 -6.64
CA ASP A 283 13.40 -6.74 -7.57
C ASP A 283 14.67 -6.17 -6.89
N HIS A 284 15.59 -5.73 -7.74
CA HIS A 284 16.75 -4.93 -7.34
C HIS A 284 16.41 -3.45 -7.37
N SER A 285 17.17 -2.65 -6.63
CA SER A 285 17.01 -1.17 -6.65
C SER A 285 17.41 -0.49 -7.96
N THR A 286 18.00 -1.24 -8.91
CA THR A 286 18.29 -0.74 -10.26
C THR A 286 17.09 -0.86 -11.21
N HIS A 287 16.04 -1.61 -10.84
CA HIS A 287 14.82 -1.83 -11.63
C HIS A 287 15.08 -2.13 -13.11
N ILE A 288 15.79 -3.23 -13.39
CA ILE A 288 16.06 -3.64 -14.77
C ILE A 288 14.78 -4.21 -15.41
N TYR A 289 14.45 -3.71 -16.59
CA TYR A 289 13.44 -4.31 -17.47
C TYR A 289 14.09 -5.32 -18.41
N GLY A 290 13.51 -6.51 -18.54
CA GLY A 290 14.11 -7.63 -19.26
C GLY A 290 15.21 -8.36 -18.47
N ASP A 291 16.09 -9.08 -19.20
CA ASP A 291 17.18 -9.91 -18.66
C ASP A 291 16.76 -10.91 -17.57
N LEU A 292 15.63 -11.60 -17.80
CA LEU A 292 15.07 -12.55 -16.85
C LEU A 292 16.03 -13.74 -16.61
N LYS A 293 16.20 -14.10 -15.34
CA LYS A 293 16.97 -15.24 -14.87
C LYS A 293 16.05 -16.33 -14.33
N ALA A 294 16.64 -17.48 -14.01
CA ALA A 294 15.95 -18.51 -13.24
C ALA A 294 15.51 -17.93 -11.87
N ALA A 295 14.39 -18.42 -11.33
CA ALA A 295 13.78 -17.91 -10.10
C ALA A 295 14.74 -17.90 -8.89
N ASN A 296 15.73 -18.79 -8.85
CA ASN A 296 16.73 -18.87 -7.79
C ASN A 296 18.03 -18.10 -8.09
N GLN A 297 18.16 -17.41 -9.23
CA GLN A 297 19.40 -16.74 -9.65
C GLN A 297 19.27 -15.22 -9.83
N GLY A 298 18.05 -14.72 -9.97
CA GLY A 298 17.81 -13.28 -10.13
C GLY A 298 16.37 -13.02 -10.52
N LYS A 299 16.08 -11.81 -11.00
CA LYS A 299 14.75 -11.38 -11.39
C LYS A 299 14.16 -12.31 -12.46
N ASN A 300 12.97 -12.86 -12.21
CA ASN A 300 12.28 -13.81 -13.09
C ASN A 300 10.92 -13.29 -13.57
N VAL A 301 10.53 -12.08 -13.15
CA VAL A 301 9.31 -11.40 -13.58
C VAL A 301 9.71 -10.09 -14.26
N ASN A 302 9.10 -9.80 -15.41
CA ASN A 302 9.54 -8.74 -16.30
C ASN A 302 9.22 -7.33 -15.81
N ILE A 303 8.11 -7.17 -15.08
CA ILE A 303 7.68 -5.88 -14.58
C ILE A 303 8.56 -5.50 -13.38
N PRO A 304 9.33 -4.40 -13.44
CA PRO A 304 10.02 -3.89 -12.27
C PRO A 304 9.05 -3.36 -11.24
N LEU A 305 9.41 -3.50 -9.97
CA LEU A 305 8.54 -3.19 -8.85
C LEU A 305 9.33 -2.48 -7.76
N GLN A 306 8.82 -1.33 -7.34
CA GLN A 306 9.36 -0.51 -6.27
C GLN A 306 8.47 -0.67 -5.03
N ASP A 307 9.05 -1.02 -3.89
CA ASP A 307 8.31 -1.29 -2.64
C ASP A 307 9.18 -1.09 -1.39
N VAL A 308 8.59 -0.88 -0.21
CA VAL A 308 9.36 -0.64 1.04
C VAL A 308 8.79 -1.44 2.21
N SER A 309 9.64 -2.22 2.87
CA SER A 309 9.28 -2.89 4.14
C SER A 309 10.17 -2.40 5.27
N SER A 310 9.97 -2.94 6.48
CA SER A 310 10.82 -2.63 7.61
C SER A 310 11.06 -3.84 8.50
N ILE A 311 12.22 -3.85 9.16
CA ILE A 311 12.55 -4.74 10.26
C ILE A 311 12.55 -3.95 11.57
N VAL A 312 11.98 -4.55 12.61
CA VAL A 312 11.78 -3.91 13.91
C VAL A 312 12.10 -4.83 15.07
N THR A 313 12.53 -4.24 16.19
CA THR A 313 12.65 -4.92 17.48
C THR A 313 12.16 -4.01 18.62
N GLY A 314 12.06 -4.56 19.82
CA GLY A 314 11.58 -3.84 21.00
C GLY A 314 10.08 -3.98 21.20
N GLN A 315 9.49 -3.03 21.91
CA GLN A 315 8.14 -3.20 22.46
C GLN A 315 7.02 -3.22 21.40
N VAL A 316 7.31 -2.78 20.17
CA VAL A 316 6.39 -2.91 19.02
C VAL A 316 6.09 -4.37 18.67
N LEU A 317 6.98 -5.31 19.02
CA LEU A 317 6.75 -6.75 18.77
C LEU A 317 5.52 -7.28 19.50
N TRP A 318 5.21 -6.71 20.67
CA TRP A 318 4.00 -7.05 21.40
C TRP A 318 2.73 -6.63 20.64
N ASP A 319 2.74 -5.46 19.97
CA ASP A 319 1.63 -5.00 19.14
C ASP A 319 1.45 -5.87 17.89
N LEU A 320 2.56 -6.27 17.27
CA LEU A 320 2.53 -7.21 16.13
C LEU A 320 1.93 -8.56 16.54
N ASN A 321 2.33 -9.09 17.70
CA ASN A 321 1.75 -10.30 18.24
C ASN A 321 0.26 -10.12 18.54
N TYR A 322 -0.13 -9.04 19.20
CA TYR A 322 -1.53 -8.76 19.47
C TYR A 322 -2.37 -8.75 18.18
N ASN A 323 -1.88 -8.08 17.12
CA ASN A 323 -2.51 -8.07 15.81
C ASN A 323 -2.63 -9.48 15.19
N PHE A 324 -1.57 -10.28 15.28
CA PHE A 324 -1.56 -11.64 14.75
C PHE A 324 -2.52 -12.56 15.53
N CYS A 325 -2.42 -12.59 16.86
CA CYS A 325 -3.29 -13.40 17.73
C CYS A 325 -4.77 -13.07 17.51
N GLN A 326 -5.12 -11.78 17.40
CA GLN A 326 -6.49 -11.34 17.14
C GLN A 326 -7.08 -11.91 15.84
N SER A 327 -6.24 -12.14 14.83
CA SER A 327 -6.66 -12.74 13.57
C SER A 327 -6.60 -14.27 13.60
N TRP A 328 -5.58 -14.82 14.27
CA TRP A 328 -5.32 -16.25 14.35
C TRP A 328 -6.36 -16.98 15.21
N ASP A 329 -6.75 -16.41 16.34
CA ASP A 329 -7.64 -17.05 17.31
C ASP A 329 -9.11 -17.04 16.89
N ARG A 330 -9.43 -16.41 15.75
CA ARG A 330 -10.76 -16.49 15.15
C ARG A 330 -11.01 -17.90 14.60
N ASN A 331 -12.05 -18.55 15.12
CA ASN A 331 -12.42 -19.92 14.78
C ASN A 331 -13.91 -20.06 14.42
N GLU A 332 -14.63 -18.95 14.19
CA GLU A 332 -16.02 -19.02 13.76
C GLU A 332 -16.12 -19.67 12.38
N LEU A 333 -17.26 -20.34 12.10
CA LEU A 333 -17.54 -21.10 10.87
C LEU A 333 -17.21 -20.32 9.58
N PHE A 334 -17.25 -18.99 9.67
CA PHE A 334 -17.14 -18.06 8.58
C PHE A 334 -15.80 -17.30 8.50
N ASP A 335 -14.96 -17.37 9.54
CA ASP A 335 -13.75 -16.54 9.66
C ASP A 335 -12.53 -17.16 8.98
N ASN A 336 -12.15 -18.39 9.38
CA ASN A 336 -10.88 -18.99 8.99
C ASN A 336 -11.04 -20.47 8.57
N ARG A 337 -10.49 -20.83 7.40
CA ARG A 337 -10.39 -22.22 6.89
C ARG A 337 -8.93 -22.60 6.68
N GLY A 338 -8.56 -23.87 6.81
CA GLY A 338 -7.20 -24.31 6.55
C GLY A 338 -6.84 -25.59 7.29
N TYR A 339 -5.55 -25.80 7.49
CA TYR A 339 -4.97 -26.97 8.13
C TYR A 339 -4.31 -26.53 9.43
N TYR A 340 -5.03 -26.66 10.53
CA TYR A 340 -4.59 -26.15 11.83
C TYR A 340 -5.21 -26.95 12.98
N ASN A 341 -4.62 -26.82 14.16
CA ASN A 341 -5.15 -27.30 15.42
C ASN A 341 -6.15 -26.28 15.99
N SER A 342 -7.45 -26.58 15.92
CA SER A 342 -8.52 -25.69 16.40
C SER A 342 -8.55 -25.48 17.91
N SER A 343 -7.81 -26.29 18.69
CA SER A 343 -7.64 -26.07 20.14
C SER A 343 -6.58 -25.03 20.50
N GLU A 344 -5.76 -24.58 19.55
CA GLU A 344 -4.74 -23.55 19.79
C GLU A 344 -5.40 -22.17 19.98
N ASN A 345 -5.03 -21.48 21.06
CA ASN A 345 -5.39 -20.10 21.33
C ASN A 345 -4.13 -19.32 21.72
N LEU A 346 -3.59 -18.53 20.79
CA LEU A 346 -2.31 -17.84 20.98
C LEU A 346 -2.40 -16.74 22.02
N THR A 347 -3.53 -16.04 22.10
CA THR A 347 -3.75 -15.01 23.13
C THR A 347 -3.60 -15.63 24.53
N ALA A 348 -4.20 -16.80 24.77
CA ALA A 348 -4.09 -17.51 26.03
C ALA A 348 -2.69 -18.07 26.27
N LEU A 349 -2.03 -18.62 25.24
CA LEU A 349 -0.68 -19.19 25.33
C LEU A 349 0.39 -18.12 25.61
N ARG A 350 0.20 -16.90 25.11
CA ARG A 350 1.15 -15.79 25.20
C ARG A 350 0.78 -14.75 26.26
N LYS A 351 -0.25 -15.00 27.07
CA LYS A 351 -0.82 -14.03 28.05
C LYS A 351 0.19 -13.50 29.07
N ASP A 352 1.18 -14.33 29.42
CA ASP A 352 2.16 -13.99 30.46
C ASP A 352 3.34 -13.18 29.91
N ILE A 353 3.48 -13.07 28.57
CA ILE A 353 4.53 -12.29 27.91
C ILE A 353 4.15 -10.81 27.94
N GLN A 354 4.87 -10.05 28.76
CA GLN A 354 4.67 -8.61 28.91
C GLN A 354 5.34 -7.83 27.78
N ARG A 355 4.72 -6.72 27.38
CA ARG A 355 5.31 -5.78 26.39
C ARG A 355 6.74 -5.37 26.75
N THR A 356 6.99 -5.11 28.03
CA THR A 356 8.29 -4.69 28.56
C THR A 356 9.39 -5.74 28.46
N SER A 357 9.05 -7.00 28.16
CA SER A 357 10.01 -8.08 27.93
C SER A 357 10.84 -7.85 26.66
N PHE A 358 10.28 -7.17 25.66
CA PHE A 358 10.98 -6.89 24.41
C PHE A 358 11.81 -5.61 24.55
N LYS A 359 13.12 -5.72 24.32
CA LYS A 359 14.06 -4.58 24.35
C LYS A 359 14.49 -4.20 22.93
N PRO A 360 14.66 -2.90 22.63
CA PRO A 360 15.29 -2.49 21.37
C PRO A 360 16.67 -3.14 21.24
N ASN A 361 16.94 -3.76 20.09
CA ASN A 361 18.20 -4.40 19.76
C ASN A 361 19.06 -3.48 18.86
N PRO A 362 20.12 -2.85 19.38
CA PRO A 362 20.97 -1.93 18.61
C PRO A 362 21.74 -2.58 17.45
N THR A 363 21.81 -3.91 17.37
CA THR A 363 22.42 -4.56 16.19
C THR A 363 21.45 -4.68 15.02
N ILE A 364 20.16 -4.44 15.26
CA ILE A 364 19.08 -4.50 14.27
C ILE A 364 18.41 -3.12 14.23
N GLY A 365 18.88 -2.23 13.37
CA GLY A 365 18.30 -0.89 13.22
C GLY A 365 19.27 0.09 12.54
N GLU A 366 18.75 1.24 12.10
CA GLU A 366 19.54 2.31 11.46
C GLU A 366 20.63 2.80 12.41
N GLY A 367 21.90 2.41 12.18
CA GLY A 367 23.04 2.77 13.03
C GLY A 367 22.92 2.36 14.51
N GLY A 368 22.07 1.39 14.83
CA GLY A 368 21.76 0.97 16.21
C GLY A 368 20.97 1.98 17.05
N MET A 369 20.32 2.93 16.39
CA MET A 369 19.50 3.95 17.03
C MET A 369 18.28 3.33 17.73
N LYS A 370 18.10 3.72 18.99
CA LYS A 370 16.87 3.46 19.75
C LYS A 370 15.93 4.65 19.57
N LEU A 371 14.67 4.37 19.25
CA LEU A 371 13.66 5.38 18.96
C LEU A 371 12.31 4.98 19.55
N TYR A 372 11.31 5.85 19.40
CA TYR A 372 9.91 5.50 19.66
C TYR A 372 9.20 5.20 18.34
N ALA A 373 8.38 4.15 18.35
CA ALA A 373 7.55 3.75 17.24
C ALA A 373 6.14 3.40 17.73
N GLN A 374 5.15 3.53 16.87
CA GLN A 374 3.78 3.13 17.16
C GLN A 374 3.23 2.28 16.02
N ILE A 375 2.68 1.11 16.35
CA ILE A 375 1.91 0.31 15.40
C ILE A 375 0.51 0.89 15.27
N VAL A 376 0.05 1.10 14.04
CA VAL A 376 -1.27 1.62 13.71
C VAL A 376 -1.96 0.71 12.70
N ARG A 377 -3.30 0.65 12.74
CA ARG A 377 -4.06 -0.33 11.97
C ARG A 377 -5.30 0.29 11.32
N THR A 378 -5.71 -0.29 10.20
CA THR A 378 -7.12 -0.33 9.82
C THR A 378 -7.57 -1.76 10.10
N TYR A 379 -8.69 -1.97 10.78
CA TYR A 379 -9.11 -3.30 11.20
C TYR A 379 -10.63 -3.48 11.16
N ASP A 380 -11.07 -4.73 10.97
CA ASP A 380 -12.47 -5.07 10.72
C ASP A 380 -13.27 -5.21 12.02
N GLN A 381 -12.83 -6.08 12.94
CA GLN A 381 -13.50 -6.36 14.21
C GLN A 381 -12.51 -6.58 15.37
N PRO A 382 -12.51 -5.74 16.42
CA PRO A 382 -13.26 -4.50 16.51
C PRO A 382 -12.82 -3.54 15.40
N ARG A 383 -13.68 -2.59 15.09
CA ARG A 383 -13.41 -1.63 14.04
C ARG A 383 -12.26 -0.71 14.45
N VAL A 384 -11.24 -0.56 13.61
CA VAL A 384 -10.13 0.37 13.84
C VAL A 384 -9.83 1.14 12.56
N LYS A 385 -9.55 2.45 12.68
CA LYS A 385 -9.18 3.34 11.56
C LYS A 385 -8.00 4.25 11.93
N ASP A 386 -7.04 3.75 12.71
CA ASP A 386 -5.95 4.57 13.25
C ASP A 386 -5.00 5.09 12.15
N ILE A 387 -4.79 4.33 11.08
CA ILE A 387 -3.98 4.80 9.93
C ILE A 387 -4.59 6.08 9.33
N MET A 388 -5.90 6.08 9.07
CA MET A 388 -6.63 7.25 8.58
C MET A 388 -6.46 8.44 9.52
N LYS A 389 -6.62 8.23 10.83
CA LYS A 389 -6.48 9.28 11.85
C LYS A 389 -5.09 9.89 11.87
N VAL A 390 -4.05 9.07 11.72
CA VAL A 390 -2.67 9.55 11.64
C VAL A 390 -2.46 10.46 10.43
N TYR A 391 -2.92 10.06 9.24
CA TYR A 391 -2.82 10.90 8.05
C TYR A 391 -3.56 12.24 8.22
N LEU A 392 -4.81 12.22 8.68
CA LEU A 392 -5.63 13.44 8.87
C LEU A 392 -5.06 14.38 9.93
N LYS A 393 -4.44 13.82 10.98
CA LYS A 393 -3.79 14.61 12.03
C LYS A 393 -2.47 15.20 11.54
N ASN A 394 -1.59 14.38 10.97
CA ASN A 394 -0.21 14.78 10.70
C ASN A 394 -0.07 15.64 9.45
N ILE A 395 -1.01 15.58 8.50
CA ILE A 395 -1.02 16.50 7.35
C ILE A 395 -1.09 17.97 7.78
N GLN A 396 -1.75 18.26 8.91
CA GLN A 396 -1.91 19.60 9.49
C GLN A 396 -0.61 20.12 10.14
N GLN A 397 0.32 19.22 10.45
CA GLN A 397 1.57 19.56 11.12
C GLN A 397 2.69 19.91 10.14
N THR A 398 2.44 19.76 8.84
CA THR A 398 3.43 19.97 7.78
C THR A 398 3.90 21.42 7.72
N THR A 399 5.22 21.62 7.70
CA THR A 399 5.85 22.93 7.70
C THR A 399 6.63 23.24 6.42
N SER A 400 7.19 22.24 5.75
CA SER A 400 8.05 22.42 4.58
C SER A 400 7.61 21.56 3.40
N TYR A 401 7.63 20.23 3.56
CA TYR A 401 7.36 19.30 2.47
C TYR A 401 6.74 17.97 2.92
N ILE A 402 6.11 17.30 1.95
CA ILE A 402 5.60 15.95 2.07
C ILE A 402 6.21 15.14 0.93
N TYR A 403 6.73 13.95 1.24
CA TYR A 403 7.06 12.94 0.26
C TYR A 403 6.10 11.76 0.42
N THR A 404 5.51 11.31 -0.68
CA THR A 404 4.62 10.15 -0.69
C THR A 404 4.99 9.24 -1.84
N GLU A 405 5.20 7.97 -1.54
CA GLU A 405 5.34 6.90 -2.52
C GLU A 405 4.21 5.91 -2.27
N ASN A 406 3.20 5.92 -3.15
CA ASN A 406 1.98 5.14 -2.91
C ASN A 406 1.47 4.47 -4.19
N GLN A 407 1.10 3.18 -4.10
CA GLN A 407 0.48 2.45 -5.22
C GLN A 407 -0.78 3.13 -5.74
N TYR A 408 -1.63 3.63 -4.84
CA TYR A 408 -2.82 4.40 -5.18
C TYR A 408 -2.82 5.75 -4.48
N PHE A 409 -2.67 6.81 -5.26
CA PHE A 409 -2.79 8.19 -4.79
C PHE A 409 -4.17 8.75 -5.16
N ARG A 410 -5.21 8.32 -4.43
CA ARG A 410 -6.61 8.62 -4.76
C ARG A 410 -7.51 8.75 -3.52
N TRP A 411 -7.09 9.53 -2.53
CA TRP A 411 -7.91 9.84 -1.35
C TRP A 411 -8.04 11.35 -1.16
N PRO A 412 -9.03 11.99 -1.84
CA PRO A 412 -9.22 13.44 -1.82
C PRO A 412 -9.39 14.02 -0.41
N VAL A 413 -9.95 13.24 0.52
CA VAL A 413 -10.19 13.62 1.93
C VAL A 413 -8.90 14.14 2.60
N LEU A 414 -7.74 13.55 2.30
CA LEU A 414 -6.47 14.01 2.85
C LEU A 414 -6.13 15.43 2.42
N VAL A 415 -6.37 15.74 1.14
CA VAL A 415 -6.12 17.07 0.60
C VAL A 415 -7.18 18.03 1.15
N GLU A 416 -8.45 17.65 1.21
CA GLU A 416 -9.52 18.45 1.82
C GLU A 416 -9.22 18.84 3.27
N GLU A 417 -8.70 17.91 4.07
CA GLU A 417 -8.28 18.17 5.45
C GLU A 417 -7.13 19.20 5.50
N PHE A 418 -6.11 19.03 4.64
CA PHE A 418 -5.05 20.03 4.51
C PHE A 418 -5.61 21.41 4.13
N LEU A 419 -6.49 21.49 3.13
CA LEU A 419 -7.06 22.74 2.64
C LEU A 419 -7.88 23.46 3.72
N SER A 420 -8.61 22.69 4.52
CA SER A 420 -9.33 23.20 5.68
C SER A 420 -8.38 23.83 6.69
N HIS A 421 -7.29 23.13 7.02
CA HIS A 421 -6.26 23.62 7.95
C HIS A 421 -5.48 24.82 7.38
N TRP A 422 -5.16 24.80 6.09
CA TRP A 422 -4.40 25.82 5.37
C TRP A 422 -4.99 27.22 5.54
N LYS A 423 -6.33 27.33 5.49
CA LYS A 423 -7.07 28.59 5.68
C LYS A 423 -6.67 29.32 6.97
N THR A 424 -6.32 28.56 8.01
CA THR A 424 -5.90 29.09 9.31
C THR A 424 -4.39 29.28 9.42
N MET A 425 -3.58 28.35 8.90
CA MET A 425 -2.12 28.36 9.06
C MET A 425 -1.39 29.29 8.07
N ARG A 426 -2.03 29.71 6.96
CA ARG A 426 -1.36 30.49 5.90
C ARG A 426 -0.80 31.83 6.36
N LYS A 427 -1.35 32.40 7.44
CA LYS A 427 -0.93 33.69 7.98
C LYS A 427 0.48 33.58 8.57
N GLY A 428 1.43 34.31 7.98
CA GLY A 428 2.83 34.33 8.45
C GLY A 428 3.73 33.26 7.81
N ARG A 429 3.22 32.50 6.84
CA ARG A 429 4.05 31.57 6.04
C ARG A 429 4.69 32.28 4.87
N THR A 430 5.89 31.84 4.51
CA THR A 430 6.67 32.32 3.36
C THR A 430 6.11 31.86 2.01
N GLY A 431 5.44 30.70 1.98
CA GLY A 431 4.78 30.19 0.80
C GLY A 431 4.15 28.80 1.00
N PRO A 432 3.79 28.11 -0.10
CA PRO A 432 3.07 26.82 -0.06
C PRO A 432 3.99 25.65 0.32
N ILE A 433 3.43 24.62 0.91
CA ILE A 433 4.05 23.31 1.13
C ILE A 433 4.40 22.65 -0.22
N HIS A 434 5.54 21.97 -0.28
CA HIS A 434 5.96 21.22 -1.45
C HIS A 434 5.63 19.73 -1.28
N TRP A 435 4.80 19.16 -2.15
CA TRP A 435 4.43 17.74 -2.10
C TRP A 435 5.07 16.99 -3.27
N PHE A 436 5.94 16.04 -2.96
CA PHE A 436 6.58 15.16 -3.92
C PHE A 436 5.87 13.80 -3.88
N THR A 437 5.16 13.45 -4.95
CA THR A 437 4.38 12.21 -5.02
C THR A 437 4.93 11.31 -6.11
N VAL A 438 5.18 10.04 -5.79
CA VAL A 438 5.52 8.98 -6.73
C VAL A 438 4.40 7.92 -6.70
N THR A 439 3.78 7.65 -7.85
CA THR A 439 2.65 6.72 -8.00
C THR A 439 2.63 6.12 -9.41
N ASN A 440 1.82 5.08 -9.63
CA ASN A 440 1.63 4.48 -10.95
C ASN A 440 0.83 5.40 -11.88
N SER A 441 1.14 5.38 -13.18
CA SER A 441 0.43 6.13 -14.23
C SER A 441 -0.32 5.22 -15.22
N SER A 442 0.09 3.96 -15.28
CA SER A 442 -0.46 2.91 -16.14
C SER A 442 -1.91 2.52 -15.84
N ASP A 443 -2.57 1.89 -16.84
CA ASP A 443 -3.93 1.37 -16.68
C ASP A 443 -4.03 0.24 -15.65
N SER A 444 -2.99 -0.58 -15.49
CA SER A 444 -2.90 -1.59 -14.42
C SER A 444 -2.72 -0.97 -13.04
N GLY A 445 -2.05 0.20 -12.95
CA GLY A 445 -1.82 0.92 -11.70
C GLY A 445 -2.98 1.80 -11.24
N ILE A 446 -3.78 2.37 -12.15
CA ILE A 446 -4.87 3.30 -11.78
C ILE A 446 -6.26 2.76 -12.13
N GLY A 447 -6.39 1.94 -13.17
CA GLY A 447 -7.56 1.83 -14.05
C GLY A 447 -8.94 1.84 -13.39
N ALA A 448 -9.12 1.17 -12.26
CA ALA A 448 -10.41 1.14 -11.54
C ALA A 448 -10.80 2.47 -10.86
N GLY A 449 -9.83 3.28 -10.44
CA GLY A 449 -10.01 4.51 -9.65
C GLY A 449 -9.64 5.81 -10.36
N THR A 450 -9.79 5.88 -11.69
CA THR A 450 -9.39 7.09 -12.45
C THR A 450 -10.21 8.33 -12.11
N LEU A 451 -11.50 8.19 -11.74
CA LEU A 451 -12.30 9.33 -11.26
C LEU A 451 -11.76 9.89 -9.94
N THR A 452 -11.56 9.02 -8.94
CA THR A 452 -11.09 9.42 -7.61
C THR A 452 -9.69 10.02 -7.67
N THR A 453 -8.81 9.44 -8.49
CA THR A 453 -7.47 9.99 -8.76
C THR A 453 -7.58 11.38 -9.37
N ASN A 454 -8.41 11.57 -10.40
CA ASN A 454 -8.65 12.88 -11.00
C ASN A 454 -9.23 13.90 -10.00
N ASN A 455 -10.08 13.48 -9.07
CA ASN A 455 -10.60 14.35 -8.01
C ASN A 455 -9.48 14.79 -7.04
N MET A 456 -8.60 13.88 -6.64
CA MET A 456 -7.44 14.22 -5.83
C MET A 456 -6.51 15.20 -6.56
N LEU A 457 -6.25 14.96 -7.85
CA LEU A 457 -5.43 15.86 -8.68
C LEU A 457 -6.11 17.20 -8.96
N LYS A 458 -7.44 17.28 -9.01
CA LYS A 458 -8.19 18.54 -9.08
C LYS A 458 -7.88 19.43 -7.88
N LEU A 459 -7.92 18.86 -6.68
CA LEU A 459 -7.62 19.59 -5.44
C LEU A 459 -6.15 20.05 -5.37
N LEU A 460 -5.24 19.31 -5.98
CA LEU A 460 -3.81 19.65 -6.07
C LEU A 460 -3.46 20.58 -7.25
N GLY A 461 -4.44 20.94 -8.10
CA GLY A 461 -4.20 21.73 -9.30
C GLY A 461 -3.36 21.01 -10.36
N ARG A 462 -3.41 19.67 -10.38
CA ARG A 462 -2.60 18.80 -11.24
C ARG A 462 -3.40 17.96 -12.22
N GLN A 463 -4.53 18.47 -12.71
CA GLN A 463 -5.29 17.73 -13.74
C GLN A 463 -4.60 17.74 -15.12
N ASP A 464 -3.54 18.53 -15.29
CA ASP A 464 -2.67 18.56 -16.48
C ASP A 464 -2.09 17.19 -16.81
N VAL A 465 -1.83 16.36 -15.79
CA VAL A 465 -1.24 15.04 -15.98
C VAL A 465 -2.27 13.92 -16.28
N MET A 466 -3.56 14.23 -16.19
CA MET A 466 -4.68 13.37 -16.61
C MET A 466 -5.66 14.14 -17.50
N PRO A 467 -5.21 14.81 -18.57
CA PRO A 467 -5.96 15.91 -19.19
C PRO A 467 -7.25 15.41 -19.84
N ASN A 468 -7.24 14.19 -20.37
CA ASN A 468 -8.41 13.64 -21.08
C ASN A 468 -9.44 13.04 -20.13
N VAL A 469 -9.04 12.51 -18.97
CA VAL A 469 -9.96 12.15 -17.88
C VAL A 469 -10.61 13.42 -17.35
N ALA A 470 -9.81 14.47 -17.07
CA ALA A 470 -10.29 15.73 -16.54
C ALA A 470 -11.33 16.39 -17.47
N LYS A 471 -11.05 16.46 -18.78
CA LYS A 471 -12.01 16.96 -19.79
C LYS A 471 -13.28 16.10 -19.84
N LYS A 472 -13.16 14.77 -19.80
CA LYS A 472 -14.32 13.86 -19.87
C LYS A 472 -15.21 13.97 -18.63
N VAL A 473 -14.62 14.11 -17.44
CA VAL A 473 -15.36 14.38 -16.20
C VAL A 473 -16.04 15.75 -16.29
N ARG A 474 -15.33 16.79 -16.74
CA ARG A 474 -15.87 18.14 -16.88
C ARG A 474 -17.05 18.19 -17.85
N VAL A 475 -17.01 17.47 -18.97
CA VAL A 475 -18.16 17.33 -19.89
C VAL A 475 -19.40 16.84 -19.15
N GLY A 476 -19.28 15.80 -18.32
CA GLY A 476 -20.41 15.28 -17.56
C GLY A 476 -20.96 16.26 -16.52
N GLU A 477 -20.10 17.07 -15.91
CA GLU A 477 -20.51 18.14 -14.98
C GLU A 477 -21.26 19.27 -15.72
N LEU A 478 -20.74 19.74 -16.86
CA LEU A 478 -21.35 20.77 -17.69
C LEU A 478 -22.70 20.32 -18.26
N GLU A 479 -22.81 19.06 -18.70
CA GLU A 479 -24.08 18.48 -19.14
C GLU A 479 -25.11 18.44 -18.01
N ALA A 480 -24.69 18.13 -16.78
CA ALA A 480 -25.55 18.17 -15.61
C ALA A 480 -25.98 19.60 -15.23
N GLU A 481 -25.08 20.58 -15.32
CA GLU A 481 -25.40 22.01 -15.14
C GLU A 481 -26.42 22.48 -16.18
N ARG A 482 -26.19 22.16 -17.45
CA ARG A 482 -27.10 22.47 -18.55
C ARG A 482 -28.47 21.83 -18.35
N ALA A 483 -28.52 20.56 -17.92
CA ALA A 483 -29.77 19.86 -17.65
C ALA A 483 -30.56 20.49 -16.48
N LYS A 484 -29.86 20.93 -15.42
CA LYS A 484 -30.47 21.66 -14.30
C LYS A 484 -31.07 23.00 -14.75
N LEU A 485 -30.36 23.75 -15.59
CA LEU A 485 -30.86 25.01 -16.16
C LEU A 485 -32.10 24.79 -17.06
N ALA A 486 -32.15 23.69 -17.81
CA ALA A 486 -33.34 23.33 -18.58
C ALA A 486 -34.54 23.01 -17.67
N LEU A 487 -34.31 22.27 -16.57
CA LEU A 487 -35.35 21.89 -15.60
C LEU A 487 -35.86 23.08 -14.77
N SER A 488 -34.99 23.98 -14.35
CA SER A 488 -35.38 25.19 -13.61
C SER A 488 -36.32 26.09 -14.42
N ASN A 489 -36.14 26.12 -15.75
CA ASN A 489 -37.02 26.85 -16.65
C ASN A 489 -38.38 26.16 -16.88
N SER A 490 -38.43 24.82 -16.88
CA SER A 490 -39.71 24.09 -17.00
C SER A 490 -40.65 24.26 -15.80
N ASN A 491 -40.13 24.70 -14.64
CA ASN A 491 -40.94 24.98 -13.44
C ASN A 491 -41.56 26.39 -13.44
N VAL A 492 -41.21 27.26 -14.40
CA VAL A 492 -41.89 28.54 -14.63
C VAL A 492 -43.15 28.27 -15.44
N ARG A 493 -44.28 27.98 -14.77
CA ARG A 493 -45.59 27.80 -15.41
C ARG A 493 -46.03 29.12 -16.06
N GLY A 494 -45.92 29.21 -17.39
CA GLY A 494 -46.68 30.18 -18.16
C GLY A 494 -48.19 29.89 -18.11
N THR A 495 -49.00 30.93 -18.22
CA THR A 495 -50.45 30.79 -18.45
C THR A 495 -50.68 29.97 -19.72
N LEU A 496 -51.49 28.90 -19.64
CA LEU A 496 -51.82 27.92 -20.69
C LEU A 496 -50.88 26.71 -20.92
N GLY A 497 -49.96 26.40 -20.01
CA GLY A 497 -49.21 25.12 -20.09
C GLY A 497 -48.16 25.06 -21.21
N ILE A 498 -47.82 26.21 -21.80
CA ILE A 498 -46.68 26.39 -22.71
C ILE A 498 -45.49 26.84 -21.84
N PRO A 499 -44.32 26.18 -21.92
CA PRO A 499 -43.11 26.63 -21.24
C PRO A 499 -42.77 28.06 -21.68
N ALA A 500 -42.47 28.94 -20.73
CA ALA A 500 -42.01 30.29 -21.06
C ALA A 500 -40.68 30.22 -21.85
N PRO A 501 -40.46 31.10 -22.87
CA PRO A 501 -39.17 31.19 -23.53
C PRO A 501 -38.07 31.53 -22.52
N LEU A 502 -36.88 30.97 -22.72
CA LEU A 502 -35.70 31.28 -21.89
C LEU A 502 -35.48 32.79 -21.83
N ASP A 503 -35.22 33.33 -20.65
CA ASP A 503 -34.71 34.69 -20.57
C ASP A 503 -33.35 34.77 -21.29
N LYS A 504 -33.01 35.98 -21.75
CA LYS A 504 -31.82 36.21 -22.58
C LYS A 504 -30.52 35.76 -21.88
N ALA A 505 -30.39 35.96 -20.58
CA ALA A 505 -29.20 35.59 -19.82
C ALA A 505 -29.05 34.07 -19.70
N THR A 506 -30.16 33.36 -19.46
CA THR A 506 -30.16 31.89 -19.43
C THR A 506 -29.89 31.29 -20.80
N ALA A 507 -30.43 31.87 -21.88
CA ALA A 507 -30.14 31.45 -23.24
C ALA A 507 -28.65 31.62 -23.60
N GLU A 508 -28.05 32.76 -23.24
CA GLU A 508 -26.61 33.02 -23.41
C GLU A 508 -25.77 32.03 -22.60
N ARG A 509 -26.15 31.72 -21.35
CA ARG A 509 -25.46 30.74 -20.51
C ARG A 509 -25.53 29.33 -21.10
N VAL A 510 -26.70 28.89 -21.58
CA VAL A 510 -26.86 27.58 -22.22
C VAL A 510 -25.98 27.48 -23.47
N LYS A 511 -25.94 28.53 -24.30
CA LYS A 511 -25.08 28.57 -25.48
C LYS A 511 -23.60 28.43 -25.11
N ALA A 512 -23.14 29.15 -24.08
CA ALA A 512 -21.76 29.05 -23.60
C ALA A 512 -21.43 27.63 -23.11
N LEU A 513 -22.33 27.00 -22.35
CA LEU A 513 -22.16 25.61 -21.90
C LEU A 513 -22.09 24.64 -23.09
N ASP A 514 -22.95 24.80 -24.10
CA ASP A 514 -22.96 23.95 -25.30
C ASP A 514 -21.65 24.06 -26.10
N GLU A 515 -21.10 25.27 -26.24
CA GLU A 515 -19.80 25.51 -26.88
C GLU A 515 -18.65 24.85 -26.11
N GLU A 516 -18.65 24.97 -24.77
CA GLU A 516 -17.64 24.35 -23.90
C GLU A 516 -17.71 22.82 -23.93
N ILE A 517 -18.92 22.24 -23.84
CA ILE A 517 -19.17 20.80 -23.96
C ILE A 517 -18.66 20.29 -25.31
N ALA A 518 -19.00 20.96 -26.41
CA ALA A 518 -18.57 20.56 -27.75
C ALA A 518 -17.04 20.59 -27.89
N LYS A 519 -16.38 21.64 -27.36
CA LYS A 519 -14.93 21.77 -27.36
C LYS A 519 -14.27 20.60 -26.62
N HIS A 520 -14.71 20.28 -25.41
CA HIS A 520 -14.12 19.20 -24.63
C HIS A 520 -14.41 17.81 -25.21
N LYS A 521 -15.61 17.58 -25.74
CA LYS A 521 -15.95 16.32 -26.43
C LYS A 521 -15.05 16.06 -27.63
N ARG A 522 -14.80 17.07 -28.48
CA ARG A 522 -13.88 16.95 -29.61
C ARG A 522 -12.48 16.57 -29.16
N ALA A 523 -11.94 17.26 -28.16
CA ALA A 523 -10.59 16.96 -27.63
C ALA A 523 -10.49 15.55 -27.03
N VAL A 524 -11.53 15.06 -26.36
CA VAL A 524 -11.58 13.68 -25.85
C VAL A 524 -11.65 12.68 -27.01
N GLN A 525 -12.48 12.93 -28.02
CA GLN A 525 -12.60 12.07 -29.20
C GLN A 525 -11.27 11.96 -29.97
N GLU A 526 -10.58 13.09 -30.18
CA GLU A 526 -9.26 13.13 -30.80
C GLU A 526 -8.25 12.27 -30.04
N ALA A 527 -8.24 12.35 -28.70
CA ALA A 527 -7.38 11.50 -27.88
C ALA A 527 -7.75 10.01 -27.99
N GLU A 528 -9.04 9.67 -27.97
CA GLU A 528 -9.51 8.29 -28.18
C GLU A 528 -9.08 7.75 -29.55
N ASP A 529 -9.14 8.57 -30.60
CA ASP A 529 -8.79 8.17 -31.96
C ASP A 529 -7.27 7.99 -32.13
N LYS A 530 -6.44 8.87 -31.55
CA LYS A 530 -4.98 8.70 -31.50
C LYS A 530 -4.59 7.39 -30.82
N MET A 531 -5.23 7.08 -29.69
CA MET A 531 -4.97 5.84 -28.97
C MET A 531 -5.39 4.59 -29.75
N LYS A 532 -6.56 4.60 -30.41
CA LYS A 532 -7.00 3.48 -31.26
C LYS A 532 -6.03 3.21 -32.40
N LYS A 533 -5.40 4.27 -32.94
CA LYS A 533 -4.37 4.19 -33.98
C LYS A 533 -2.99 3.81 -33.43
N HIS A 534 -2.85 3.60 -32.11
CA HIS A 534 -1.57 3.34 -31.44
C HIS A 534 -0.53 4.44 -31.70
N GLU A 535 -1.00 5.68 -31.90
CA GLU A 535 -0.12 6.84 -32.03
C GLU A 535 0.45 7.19 -30.65
N GLU A 536 1.75 7.51 -30.59
CA GLU A 536 2.36 8.01 -29.36
C GLU A 536 1.78 9.38 -29.01
N ILE A 537 1.31 9.51 -27.77
CA ILE A 537 0.84 10.78 -27.24
C ILE A 537 1.96 11.32 -26.36
N PRO A 538 2.66 12.39 -26.79
CA PRO A 538 3.77 12.93 -26.03
C PRO A 538 3.27 13.49 -24.70
N GLU A 539 4.13 13.41 -23.68
CA GLU A 539 3.87 14.04 -22.41
C GLU A 539 3.84 15.57 -22.59
N PRO A 540 2.81 16.26 -22.09
CA PRO A 540 2.74 17.71 -22.20
C PRO A 540 3.74 18.35 -21.24
N GLU A 541 4.17 19.57 -21.56
CA GLU A 541 4.77 20.45 -20.57
C GLU A 541 3.77 20.71 -19.42
N GLU A 542 4.33 20.98 -18.24
CA GLU A 542 3.53 21.22 -17.05
C GLU A 542 2.65 22.48 -17.18
N ASP A 543 1.32 22.30 -17.08
CA ASP A 543 0.35 23.39 -17.12
C ASP A 543 -0.38 23.51 -15.77
N ARG A 544 0.23 24.24 -14.82
CA ARG A 544 -0.34 24.49 -13.49
C ARG A 544 -1.69 25.23 -13.51
N GLN A 545 -2.05 25.86 -14.63
CA GLN A 545 -3.32 26.55 -14.81
C GLN A 545 -4.38 25.68 -15.49
N PHE A 546 -4.05 24.44 -15.88
CA PHE A 546 -4.95 23.57 -16.62
C PHE A 546 -6.30 23.36 -15.90
N THR A 547 -6.27 23.14 -14.58
CA THR A 547 -7.49 23.00 -13.79
C THR A 547 -8.35 24.27 -13.80
N GLN A 548 -7.74 25.46 -13.69
CA GLN A 548 -8.47 26.73 -13.78
C GLN A 548 -9.03 26.95 -15.19
N LYS A 549 -8.28 26.59 -16.23
CA LYS A 549 -8.71 26.63 -17.64
C LYS A 549 -9.90 25.70 -17.94
N LEU A 550 -10.17 24.70 -17.10
CA LEU A 550 -11.39 23.87 -17.16
C LEU A 550 -12.60 24.53 -16.50
N GLY A 551 -12.46 25.75 -15.96
CA GLY A 551 -13.56 26.49 -15.32
C GLY A 551 -13.76 26.18 -13.84
N TYR A 552 -12.78 25.55 -13.17
CA TYR A 552 -12.81 25.39 -11.73
C TYR A 552 -12.23 26.62 -11.03
N GLU A 553 -13.01 27.20 -10.12
CA GLU A 553 -12.55 28.26 -9.21
C GLU A 553 -11.67 27.64 -8.11
N LEU A 554 -10.36 27.71 -8.32
CA LEU A 554 -9.36 27.46 -7.29
C LEU A 554 -8.82 28.83 -6.85
N ASP A 555 -9.52 29.47 -5.91
CA ASP A 555 -9.09 30.73 -5.29
C ASP A 555 -7.80 30.50 -4.52
N ASP A 556 -6.70 31.09 -5.01
CA ASP A 556 -5.31 30.86 -4.58
C ASP A 556 -4.90 29.38 -4.69
N THR A 557 -3.85 29.04 -5.44
CA THR A 557 -3.33 27.65 -5.45
C THR A 557 -3.06 27.24 -3.99
N PRO A 558 -3.83 26.31 -3.40
CA PRO A 558 -4.12 26.43 -1.98
C PRO A 558 -3.04 25.73 -1.17
N GLY A 559 -1.98 26.47 -0.86
CA GLY A 559 -0.99 26.07 0.13
C GLY A 559 -0.15 24.85 -0.20
N ILE A 560 -0.34 24.22 -1.36
CA ILE A 560 0.44 23.08 -1.86
C ILE A 560 0.91 23.36 -3.29
N LYS A 561 2.18 23.07 -3.55
CA LYS A 561 2.74 22.83 -4.88
C LYS A 561 3.13 21.36 -4.98
N ALA A 562 2.51 20.61 -5.89
CA ALA A 562 2.73 19.16 -5.99
C ALA A 562 3.46 18.75 -7.27
N HIS A 563 4.50 17.93 -7.15
CA HIS A 563 5.02 17.12 -8.24
C HIS A 563 4.35 15.76 -8.19
N ILE A 564 3.68 15.38 -9.29
CA ILE A 564 3.07 14.06 -9.45
C ILE A 564 3.93 13.29 -10.43
N CYS A 565 4.61 12.28 -9.92
CA CYS A 565 5.66 11.55 -10.62
C CYS A 565 5.31 10.06 -10.71
N THR A 566 5.98 9.39 -11.63
CA THR A 566 6.09 7.94 -11.73
C THR A 566 7.55 7.55 -11.89
N LEU A 567 7.84 6.25 -11.94
CA LEU A 567 9.18 5.73 -12.09
C LEU A 567 9.31 4.93 -13.39
N VAL A 568 10.48 4.97 -14.00
CA VAL A 568 10.85 4.13 -15.15
C VAL A 568 12.15 3.36 -14.88
N ALA A 569 12.28 2.19 -15.50
CA ALA A 569 13.43 1.32 -15.40
C ALA A 569 14.72 2.05 -15.82
N ASP A 570 15.84 1.75 -15.18
CA ASP A 570 17.10 2.46 -15.48
C ASP A 570 17.60 2.20 -16.93
N ASN A 571 17.24 1.05 -17.49
CA ASN A 571 17.67 0.61 -18.81
C ASN A 571 16.62 0.81 -19.92
N ALA A 572 15.39 1.24 -19.61
CA ALA A 572 14.30 1.34 -20.59
C ALA A 572 13.18 2.30 -20.14
N TRP A 573 12.41 2.83 -21.09
CA TRP A 573 11.18 3.60 -20.81
C TRP A 573 9.99 2.74 -20.34
N GLN A 574 10.27 1.65 -19.62
CA GLN A 574 9.26 0.82 -18.98
C GLN A 574 8.93 1.40 -17.59
N GLU A 575 7.66 1.63 -17.30
CA GLU A 575 7.21 2.05 -15.95
C GLU A 575 7.59 0.98 -14.91
N VAL A 576 8.18 1.42 -13.80
CA VAL A 576 8.36 0.62 -12.58
C VAL A 576 7.06 0.69 -11.80
N TYR A 577 6.50 -0.46 -11.48
CA TYR A 577 5.28 -0.53 -10.70
C TYR A 577 5.55 -0.11 -9.26
N VAL A 578 5.02 1.04 -8.87
CA VAL A 578 5.12 1.56 -7.50
C VAL A 578 4.11 0.80 -6.65
N HIS A 579 4.59 -0.12 -5.82
CA HIS A 579 3.77 -0.82 -4.83
C HIS A 579 3.90 -0.22 -3.43
N SER A 580 4.89 0.64 -3.19
CA SER A 580 5.13 1.23 -1.87
C SER A 580 3.90 1.95 -1.30
N LYS A 581 3.88 2.19 0.01
CA LYS A 581 2.91 3.03 0.73
C LYS A 581 3.61 3.80 1.86
N VAL A 582 4.67 4.51 1.47
CA VAL A 582 5.51 5.32 2.35
C VAL A 582 5.06 6.77 2.34
N THR A 583 5.09 7.43 3.50
CA THR A 583 4.98 8.90 3.58
C THR A 583 6.02 9.44 4.56
N ILE A 584 6.72 10.50 4.15
CA ILE A 584 7.69 11.24 4.95
C ILE A 584 7.25 12.70 5.01
N ILE A 585 7.29 13.30 6.20
CA ILE A 585 6.96 14.72 6.40
C ILE A 585 8.13 15.42 7.09
N ASP A 586 8.61 16.50 6.48
CA ASP A 586 9.63 17.42 7.01
C ASP A 586 10.95 16.78 7.48
N ASP A 587 11.35 15.60 6.98
CA ASP A 587 12.48 14.82 7.52
C ASP A 587 12.35 14.59 9.04
N VAL A 588 11.12 14.48 9.56
CA VAL A 588 10.81 14.26 10.98
C VAL A 588 9.93 13.02 11.19
N PHE A 589 8.89 12.90 10.37
CA PHE A 589 7.87 11.86 10.52
C PHE A 589 7.91 10.88 9.37
N THR A 590 7.67 9.60 9.66
CA THR A 590 7.61 8.53 8.66
C THR A 590 6.45 7.58 8.93
N VAL A 591 5.76 7.18 7.86
CA VAL A 591 4.80 6.07 7.82
C VAL A 591 5.32 5.03 6.82
N ILE A 592 5.36 3.77 7.24
CA ILE A 592 5.45 2.60 6.36
C ILE A 592 4.27 1.69 6.71
N SER A 593 3.46 1.30 5.73
CA SER A 593 2.20 0.58 6.02
C SER A 593 1.69 -0.20 4.83
N SER A 594 0.84 -1.21 5.02
CA SER A 594 0.18 -1.85 3.88
C SER A 594 -0.93 -0.99 3.23
N ALA A 595 -1.26 0.17 3.81
CA ALA A 595 -2.42 0.98 3.47
C ALA A 595 -2.18 1.94 2.29
N ASN A 596 -2.95 1.76 1.23
CA ASN A 596 -2.98 2.69 0.11
C ASN A 596 -3.67 4.01 0.49
N LEU A 597 -3.33 5.11 -0.19
CA LEU A 597 -4.09 6.36 -0.07
C LEU A 597 -5.39 6.28 -0.91
N ASN A 598 -6.31 5.43 -0.46
CA ASN A 598 -7.68 5.31 -0.96
C ASN A 598 -8.65 5.02 0.20
N THR A 599 -9.96 5.16 -0.05
CA THR A 599 -10.98 4.90 0.97
C THR A 599 -10.97 3.45 1.47
N ARG A 600 -10.60 2.51 0.59
CA ARG A 600 -10.56 1.09 0.91
C ARG A 600 -9.56 0.76 2.01
N SER A 601 -8.32 1.22 1.94
CA SER A 601 -7.29 0.95 2.96
C SER A 601 -7.47 1.82 4.21
N MET A 602 -7.94 3.07 4.05
CA MET A 602 -8.18 3.97 5.19
C MET A 602 -9.35 3.50 6.06
N GLU A 603 -10.34 2.86 5.43
CA GLU A 603 -11.53 2.46 6.13
C GLU A 603 -11.72 0.95 6.11
N LYS A 604 -11.77 0.22 5.00
CA LYS A 604 -12.34 -1.15 4.96
C LYS A 604 -11.36 -2.30 5.15
N ASP A 605 -10.31 -2.36 4.34
CA ASP A 605 -9.36 -3.46 4.38
C ASP A 605 -8.67 -3.51 5.76
N THR A 606 -8.29 -4.71 6.20
CA THR A 606 -7.41 -4.76 7.36
C THR A 606 -6.00 -4.40 6.89
N GLU A 607 -5.43 -3.37 7.47
CA GLU A 607 -4.12 -2.81 7.14
C GLU A 607 -3.29 -2.69 8.42
N LEU A 608 -1.96 -2.71 8.27
CA LEU A 608 -1.00 -2.58 9.37
C LEU A 608 0.08 -1.61 8.96
N GLY A 609 0.46 -0.71 9.85
CA GLY A 609 1.54 0.23 9.63
C GLY A 609 2.33 0.53 10.89
N ILE A 610 3.50 1.12 10.68
CA ILE A 610 4.36 1.64 11.72
C ILE A 610 4.61 3.12 11.43
N ILE A 611 4.53 3.92 12.49
CA ILE A 611 4.83 5.35 12.44
C ILE A 611 5.97 5.70 13.36
N LEU A 612 6.77 6.68 12.95
CA LEU A 612 8.03 7.07 13.58
C LEU A 612 8.14 8.59 13.64
N GLU A 613 8.61 9.09 14.77
CA GLU A 613 9.03 10.47 14.98
C GLU A 613 10.54 10.46 15.21
N ALA A 614 11.32 10.31 14.12
CA ALA A 614 12.76 10.16 14.16
C ALA A 614 13.38 10.73 12.88
N GLY A 615 14.03 11.90 12.99
CA GLY A 615 14.49 12.62 11.81
C GLY A 615 15.64 11.95 11.07
N GLU A 616 16.45 11.15 11.77
CA GLU A 616 17.50 10.33 11.17
C GLU A 616 16.91 9.24 10.28
N VAL A 617 15.84 8.57 10.71
CA VAL A 617 15.15 7.55 9.88
C VAL A 617 14.48 8.20 8.68
N ALA A 618 13.74 9.29 8.91
CA ALA A 618 13.02 9.99 7.86
C ALA A 618 13.99 10.47 6.76
N ARG A 619 15.11 11.06 7.17
CA ARG A 619 16.15 11.54 6.27
C ARG A 619 16.88 10.41 5.56
N ASP A 620 17.27 9.35 6.26
CA ASP A 620 17.95 8.20 5.62
C ASP A 620 17.05 7.57 4.54
N LEU A 621 15.81 7.27 4.89
CA LEU A 621 14.86 6.67 3.95
C LEU A 621 14.62 7.58 2.75
N ARG A 622 14.42 8.89 2.98
CA ARG A 622 14.29 9.88 1.90
C ARG A 622 15.54 9.90 1.01
N LYS A 623 16.75 9.93 1.60
CA LYS A 623 18.02 9.97 0.85
C LYS A 623 18.20 8.74 0.00
N ARG A 624 17.90 7.55 0.52
CA ARG A 624 18.02 6.29 -0.22
C ARG A 624 17.01 6.25 -1.37
N LEU A 625 15.73 6.51 -1.10
CA LEU A 625 14.69 6.52 -2.14
C LEU A 625 14.98 7.56 -3.23
N TRP A 626 15.25 8.82 -2.85
CA TRP A 626 15.52 9.88 -3.82
C TRP A 626 16.84 9.66 -4.55
N GLY A 627 17.82 9.01 -3.92
CA GLY A 627 19.06 8.59 -4.54
C GLY A 627 18.81 7.59 -5.68
N LEU A 628 17.88 6.66 -5.51
CA LEU A 628 17.43 5.77 -6.58
C LEU A 628 16.72 6.55 -7.69
N HIS A 629 15.74 7.39 -7.32
CA HIS A 629 14.89 8.09 -8.29
C HIS A 629 15.65 9.12 -9.14
N THR A 630 16.67 9.76 -8.56
CA THR A 630 17.39 10.88 -9.19
C THR A 630 18.82 10.54 -9.59
N LYS A 631 19.22 9.25 -9.53
CA LYS A 631 20.60 8.78 -9.75
C LYS A 631 21.63 9.54 -8.91
N GLN A 632 21.38 9.59 -7.60
CA GLN A 632 22.26 10.24 -6.61
C GLN A 632 22.51 11.73 -6.90
N ASN A 633 21.56 12.43 -7.52
CA ASN A 633 21.68 13.86 -7.76
C ASN A 633 21.61 14.62 -6.41
N ALA A 634 22.74 15.21 -6.01
CA ALA A 634 22.87 15.90 -4.73
C ALA A 634 21.95 17.13 -4.60
N ALA A 635 21.73 17.88 -5.68
CA ALA A 635 20.88 19.08 -5.67
C ALA A 635 19.40 18.73 -5.50
N ALA A 636 18.98 17.59 -6.04
CA ALA A 636 17.63 17.05 -5.89
C ALA A 636 17.44 16.24 -4.59
N ASN A 637 18.49 16.03 -3.79
CA ASN A 637 18.50 15.17 -2.61
C ASN A 637 19.35 15.71 -1.43
N PRO A 638 19.26 17.01 -1.06
CA PRO A 638 20.10 17.60 -0.02
C PRO A 638 19.63 17.23 1.39
N ASP A 639 20.45 17.53 2.39
CA ASP A 639 20.01 17.57 3.79
C ASP A 639 19.20 18.83 4.09
N GLY A 640 18.48 18.85 5.22
CA GLY A 640 17.82 20.06 5.70
C GLY A 640 16.46 20.35 5.06
N MET A 641 15.76 19.33 4.55
CA MET A 641 14.46 19.50 3.89
C MET A 641 13.36 20.06 4.80
N TYR A 642 13.54 20.03 6.14
CA TYR A 642 12.67 20.75 7.09
C TYR A 642 12.68 22.28 6.89
N ASP A 643 13.71 22.84 6.24
CA ASP A 643 13.76 24.25 5.86
C ASP A 643 12.97 24.48 4.57
N TYR A 644 12.02 25.40 4.64
CA TYR A 644 11.16 25.79 3.53
C TYR A 644 11.94 26.18 2.26
N SER A 645 13.01 26.96 2.41
CA SER A 645 13.81 27.46 1.29
C SER A 645 14.56 26.34 0.58
N VAL A 646 15.03 25.34 1.34
CA VAL A 646 15.64 24.13 0.80
C VAL A 646 14.60 23.33 0.02
N ALA A 647 13.42 23.10 0.60
CA ALA A 647 12.35 22.37 -0.09
C ALA A 647 11.88 23.07 -1.38
N GLU A 648 11.79 24.41 -1.39
CA GLU A 648 11.46 25.16 -2.61
C GLU A 648 12.53 24.98 -3.70
N ASN A 649 13.81 25.06 -3.34
CA ASN A 649 14.90 24.86 -4.31
C ASN A 649 14.89 23.43 -4.86
N VAL A 650 14.72 22.43 -4.00
CA VAL A 650 14.64 21.03 -4.42
C VAL A 650 13.41 20.76 -5.29
N PHE A 651 12.29 21.44 -5.04
CA PHE A 651 11.12 21.37 -5.90
C PHE A 651 11.42 21.87 -7.31
N LYS A 652 12.22 22.95 -7.45
CA LYS A 652 12.69 23.44 -8.77
C LYS A 652 13.62 22.42 -9.43
N GLU A 653 14.58 21.86 -8.69
CA GLU A 653 15.50 20.84 -9.19
C GLU A 653 14.78 19.59 -9.70
N TRP A 654 13.79 19.08 -8.95
CA TRP A 654 12.95 17.98 -9.43
C TRP A 654 12.22 18.32 -10.72
N GLY A 655 11.71 19.55 -10.85
CA GLY A 655 11.09 20.04 -12.08
C GLY A 655 12.05 20.00 -13.27
N GLU A 656 13.30 20.42 -13.08
CA GLU A 656 14.34 20.36 -14.12
C GLU A 656 14.69 18.92 -14.51
N LEU A 657 14.84 18.01 -13.54
CA LEU A 657 15.10 16.59 -13.82
C LEU A 657 13.97 15.97 -14.64
N ILE A 658 12.72 16.21 -14.24
CA ILE A 658 11.53 15.72 -14.94
C ILE A 658 11.49 16.26 -16.38
N ARG A 659 11.68 17.57 -16.55
CA ARG A 659 11.70 18.23 -17.86
C ARG A 659 12.79 17.68 -18.77
N ASN A 660 14.01 17.55 -18.27
CA ASN A 660 15.14 17.01 -19.02
C ASN A 660 14.91 15.55 -19.41
N ASN A 661 14.32 14.74 -18.52
CA ASN A 661 14.00 13.34 -18.83
C ASN A 661 12.91 13.26 -19.92
N GLY A 662 11.88 14.11 -19.87
CA GLY A 662 10.87 14.22 -20.93
C GLY A 662 11.47 14.60 -22.29
N LEU A 663 12.39 15.56 -22.31
CA LEU A 663 13.11 15.96 -23.54
C LEU A 663 13.99 14.83 -24.09
N ALA A 664 14.70 14.09 -23.24
CA ALA A 664 15.48 12.92 -23.65
C ALA A 664 14.60 11.89 -24.38
N LYS A 665 13.40 11.62 -23.84
CA LYS A 665 12.43 10.72 -24.49
C LYS A 665 12.01 11.24 -25.87
N ILE A 666 11.65 12.53 -25.97
CA ILE A 666 11.24 13.17 -27.24
C ILE A 666 12.37 13.12 -28.28
N ASN A 667 13.62 13.29 -27.84
CA ASN A 667 14.80 13.24 -28.70
C ASN A 667 15.18 11.80 -29.13
N GLY A 668 14.47 10.78 -28.65
CA GLY A 668 14.67 9.39 -29.05
C GLY A 668 15.72 8.63 -28.24
N ASP A 669 16.08 9.10 -27.04
CA ASP A 669 17.00 8.37 -26.17
C ASP A 669 16.41 7.00 -25.81
N VAL A 670 17.22 5.94 -25.88
CA VAL A 670 16.75 4.56 -25.65
C VAL A 670 16.47 4.29 -24.16
N LYS A 671 17.17 5.00 -23.27
CA LYS A 671 17.08 4.87 -21.82
C LYS A 671 16.83 6.23 -21.17
N PRO A 672 16.17 6.28 -20.01
CA PRO A 672 15.96 7.53 -19.31
C PRO A 672 17.25 8.10 -18.73
N LEU A 673 17.28 9.43 -18.58
CA LEU A 673 18.34 10.10 -17.82
C LEU A 673 18.25 9.74 -16.34
N TYR A 674 17.04 9.66 -15.80
CA TYR A 674 16.74 9.36 -14.40
C TYR A 674 15.51 8.43 -14.31
N PRO A 675 15.41 7.54 -13.30
CA PRO A 675 14.18 6.79 -13.07
C PRO A 675 12.97 7.68 -12.82
N LEU A 676 13.14 8.85 -12.19
CA LEU A 676 12.08 9.81 -11.94
C LEU A 676 11.51 10.40 -13.25
N ARG A 677 10.18 10.32 -13.41
CA ARG A 677 9.45 10.86 -14.56
C ARG A 677 8.17 11.56 -14.12
N GLN A 678 7.66 12.48 -14.92
CA GLN A 678 6.31 13.01 -14.74
C GLN A 678 5.29 11.86 -14.81
N PHE A 679 4.34 11.84 -13.90
CA PHE A 679 3.15 11.04 -14.12
C PHE A 679 2.44 11.58 -15.36
N PHE A 680 2.04 10.73 -16.30
CA PHE A 680 1.17 11.15 -17.39
C PHE A 680 0.25 10.02 -17.83
N ARG A 681 -1.06 10.29 -17.84
CA ARG A 681 -2.07 9.37 -18.37
C ARG A 681 -2.86 10.01 -19.51
N PRO A 682 -2.56 9.63 -20.77
CA PRO A 682 -3.31 10.14 -21.92
C PRO A 682 -4.68 9.46 -22.09
N ASN A 683 -4.88 8.30 -21.47
CA ASN A 683 -6.12 7.53 -21.62
C ASN A 683 -7.34 8.30 -21.07
N PRO A 684 -8.41 8.52 -21.86
CA PRO A 684 -9.62 9.22 -21.41
C PRO A 684 -10.58 8.36 -20.57
N LYS A 685 -10.31 7.06 -20.40
CA LYS A 685 -11.21 6.15 -19.67
C LYS A 685 -11.43 6.62 -18.23
N VAL A 686 -12.69 6.92 -17.92
CA VAL A 686 -13.18 7.25 -16.58
C VAL A 686 -13.79 5.98 -15.98
N SER A 687 -13.27 5.56 -14.83
CA SER A 687 -13.80 4.45 -14.04
C SER A 687 -14.28 4.97 -12.69
N ARG A 688 -15.37 4.39 -12.21
CA ARG A 688 -16.05 4.65 -10.95
C ARG A 688 -16.07 3.43 -10.03
N ALA A 689 -15.27 2.43 -10.36
CA ALA A 689 -15.29 1.10 -9.75
C ALA A 689 -14.22 0.94 -8.66
N ASP A 690 -13.86 2.04 -7.99
CA ASP A 690 -12.91 2.06 -6.86
C ASP A 690 -13.38 1.18 -5.70
#